data_AF-A0A8C1IJJ6-F1
#
_entry.id   AF-A0A8C1IJJ6-F1
#
_cell.length_a   1.000
_cell.length_b   1.000
_cell.length_c   1.000
_cell.angle_alpha   90.00
_cell.angle_beta   90.00
_cell.angle_gamma   90.00
#
_symmetry.space_group_name_H-M   'P 1'
#
loop_
_entity.id
_entity.type
_entity.pdbx_description
1 polymer ?
#
loop_
_entity_poly.entity_id
_entity_poly.type
_entity_poly.pdbx_seq_one_letter_code
_entity_poly.pdbx_strand_id
1 'polypeptide(L)'
;MTTNLTNEQTELERISKELRAATFGLEHILREIGQIYESCKSVNKNKEGLPCDFSSLPSLAAEMMISGFPLELMDGDAAHVPVVWVTAVLHELIQKLGDQRVFVLSVLGIQSSGKSTMLNAMFGLQFAVSAGRCTRGAFMQLVRVSDKMKEQLKFDYILVVDTEGLRALELAGRSTRNQDNELATFVVGIGNLTLINILGESPSELQDILQIIVQAFMRMKKVDLSPRCMFVHQNISDIAAGEKNMEGRRRLQETLDEMTKLAAKDEVYVAERFSDVITFDIRKDVKYFAQLWEGSPPMAPPNPSYCENIQELKTMFFSHASKSDGLELAQLKRRINDLWEALLNERFVFSFRNSLEITTYRKLETEYSKWSWSLRRTMLDIENKLYNNIENETIDIVSESHLQEKLKVKSGEVEKSMSELFEKDEDKDILKQWKASFYIKIKELKKNIVGETMRKLNEILKQQHVKKAIDAQRTCHENTLLEKSKELALTLKDKANNETNLKKEFDSFWKDCVKKIKAETPPIKDTDVLKDMQQLLRDIYESGPVKAWTESKDVFSVLSYSEYVQFKKSSEITGHAKNEISAEKLDYKLSQEAEAQIRALVNDIAHQTDQKIMSYNIAKMGYNKTYIQELADYIKARIVDFEQDFRNYVFKNEFYMDLVISICKRENKIITDQHRRFREANDPVLYFEQKSEEYYSIFQKYCHGATSAAIFGEIICQKLKEPIQKSVYKDTARDMTNEIRTNCESLNGNRSKLEKHILKRLAEQEDFKKYMNYLNNPRDHFKSFIRDEVNQYITDKFEVSVIPKMNEKTDLLCQKIMEAVHKATTLVNTTNGDVQKWLNDFTQQLSDLLIFSVKDLSGVSLDSVNDFSLLEKVISVELCSVSSEIQQKFSTETFPVNLEEKDRPDEILFDHLCQCCWVQCPFCGATCTNTIEDHSGDHSVPFHRVNGLTGCCYRETENLSANFCTSLVRTADMFYTGQWFLCREYRKAGNVYAEWSITPDISELPYWKWFVYRFQKDLNEYFGKTFHMWDKISDEWNQYSKEQAIESLDKYI
;
A
#
# COMPACT_ATOMS: atom_id res chain seq x y z
N MET A 1 -45.61 2.40 32.68
CA MET A 1 -45.94 3.27 31.51
C MET A 1 -44.86 3.20 30.43
N THR A 2 -43.57 3.16 30.76
CA THR A 2 -42.45 3.08 29.80
C THR A 2 -42.33 1.77 29.01
N THR A 3 -42.77 0.63 29.55
CA THR A 3 -42.72 -0.69 28.88
C THR A 3 -43.84 -0.94 27.87
N ASN A 4 -45.00 -0.28 28.01
CA ASN A 4 -46.07 -0.35 27.02
C ASN A 4 -45.72 0.45 25.76
N LEU A 5 -45.12 1.63 25.93
CA LEU A 5 -44.68 2.51 24.85
C LEU A 5 -43.70 1.84 23.86
N THR A 6 -42.78 1.00 24.36
CA THR A 6 -41.82 0.27 23.51
C THR A 6 -42.46 -0.86 22.70
N ASN A 7 -43.43 -1.59 23.29
CA ASN A 7 -44.16 -2.63 22.56
C ASN A 7 -45.10 -2.01 21.52
N GLU A 8 -45.77 -0.92 21.88
CA GLU A 8 -46.64 -0.15 20.99
C GLU A 8 -45.83 0.49 19.84
N GLN A 9 -44.61 0.98 20.09
CA GLN A 9 -43.68 1.44 19.04
C GLN A 9 -43.26 0.32 18.10
N THR A 10 -42.90 -0.85 18.64
CA THR A 10 -42.48 -2.00 17.83
C THR A 10 -43.64 -2.53 16.97
N GLU A 11 -44.85 -2.56 17.52
CA GLU A 11 -46.08 -2.90 16.82
C GLU A 11 -46.39 -1.87 15.72
N LEU A 12 -46.24 -0.57 16.01
CA LEU A 12 -46.40 0.53 15.06
C LEU A 12 -45.40 0.43 13.91
N GLU A 13 -44.13 0.13 14.19
CA GLU A 13 -43.09 -0.09 13.18
C GLU A 13 -43.39 -1.32 12.31
N ARG A 14 -43.85 -2.42 12.90
CA ARG A 14 -44.29 -3.63 12.17
C ARG A 14 -45.46 -3.32 11.24
N ILE A 15 -46.50 -2.64 11.75
CA ILE A 15 -47.68 -2.24 10.96
C ILE A 15 -47.28 -1.23 9.87
N SER A 16 -46.40 -0.27 10.17
CA SER A 16 -45.85 0.67 9.18
C SER A 16 -45.10 -0.06 8.06
N LYS A 17 -44.31 -1.08 8.40
CA LYS A 17 -43.59 -1.92 7.42
C LYS A 17 -44.55 -2.76 6.56
N GLU A 18 -45.60 -3.34 7.17
CA GLU A 18 -46.64 -4.07 6.45
C GLU A 18 -47.45 -3.14 5.53
N LEU A 19 -47.76 -1.93 6.00
CA LEU A 19 -48.50 -0.93 5.22
C LEU A 19 -47.66 -0.41 4.05
N ARG A 20 -46.34 -0.24 4.22
CA ARG A 20 -45.40 0.07 3.14
C ARG A 20 -45.27 -1.08 2.14
N ALA A 21 -45.22 -2.32 2.61
CA ALA A 21 -45.17 -3.49 1.74
C ALA A 21 -46.48 -3.69 0.96
N ALA A 22 -47.62 -3.24 1.51
CA ALA A 22 -48.93 -3.31 0.88
C ALA A 22 -49.23 -2.13 -0.07
N THR A 23 -48.43 -1.05 -0.04
CA THR A 23 -48.60 0.08 -0.96
C THR A 23 -48.04 -0.22 -2.34
N PHE A 24 -48.94 -0.37 -3.31
CA PHE A 24 -48.63 -0.56 -4.72
C PHE A 24 -49.09 0.65 -5.55
N GLY A 25 -48.34 1.00 -6.58
CA GLY A 25 -48.58 2.18 -7.40
C GLY A 25 -47.98 2.02 -8.80
N LEU A 26 -48.28 2.95 -9.69
CA LEU A 26 -47.85 2.91 -11.09
C LEU A 26 -46.31 2.95 -11.22
N GLU A 27 -45.65 3.66 -10.31
CA GLU A 27 -44.20 3.73 -10.17
C GLU A 27 -43.56 2.35 -9.98
N HIS A 28 -44.19 1.45 -9.22
CA HIS A 28 -43.70 0.09 -8.99
C HIS A 28 -43.80 -0.76 -10.27
N ILE A 29 -44.91 -0.61 -11.02
CA ILE A 29 -45.11 -1.30 -12.29
C ILE A 29 -44.05 -0.84 -13.31
N LEU A 30 -43.84 0.48 -13.42
CA LEU A 30 -42.84 1.04 -14.34
C LEU A 30 -41.41 0.61 -13.98
N ARG A 31 -41.09 0.54 -12.68
CA ARG A 31 -39.81 0.02 -12.19
C ARG A 31 -39.61 -1.44 -12.59
N GLU A 32 -40.61 -2.30 -12.37
CA GLU A 32 -40.54 -3.71 -12.79
C GLU A 32 -40.39 -3.86 -14.31
N ILE A 33 -41.12 -3.06 -15.11
CA ILE A 33 -40.98 -3.03 -16.57
C ILE A 33 -39.53 -2.69 -16.97
N GLY A 34 -38.94 -1.68 -16.34
CA GLY A 34 -37.55 -1.30 -16.57
C GLY A 34 -36.56 -2.42 -16.24
N GLN A 35 -36.74 -3.09 -15.09
CA GLN A 35 -35.91 -4.23 -14.69
C GLN A 35 -36.07 -5.43 -15.63
N ILE A 36 -37.29 -5.71 -16.11
CA ILE A 36 -37.53 -6.74 -17.12
C ILE A 36 -36.79 -6.40 -18.40
N TYR A 37 -36.85 -5.16 -18.87
CA TYR A 37 -36.15 -4.72 -20.07
C TYR A 37 -34.63 -4.86 -19.93
N GLU A 38 -34.03 -4.36 -18.84
CA GLU A 38 -32.58 -4.46 -18.62
C GLU A 38 -32.12 -5.92 -18.49
N SER A 39 -32.90 -6.75 -17.80
CA SER A 39 -32.66 -8.19 -17.71
C SER A 39 -32.70 -8.86 -19.09
N CYS A 40 -33.75 -8.64 -19.89
CA CYS A 40 -33.86 -9.22 -21.24
C CYS A 40 -32.74 -8.74 -22.17
N LYS A 41 -32.40 -7.45 -22.08
CA LYS A 41 -31.34 -6.83 -22.88
C LYS A 41 -29.95 -7.36 -22.53
N SER A 42 -29.69 -7.63 -21.24
CA SER A 42 -28.40 -8.18 -20.79
C SER A 42 -28.06 -9.55 -21.38
N VAL A 43 -29.09 -10.38 -21.62
CA VAL A 43 -28.95 -11.72 -22.23
C VAL A 43 -29.39 -11.77 -23.69
N ASN A 44 -29.81 -10.63 -24.24
CA ASN A 44 -30.38 -10.45 -25.58
C ASN A 44 -31.48 -11.49 -25.91
N LYS A 45 -32.37 -11.77 -24.95
CA LYS A 45 -33.46 -12.75 -25.06
C LYS A 45 -34.72 -12.25 -24.37
N ASN A 46 -35.88 -12.49 -24.98
CA ASN A 46 -37.17 -12.30 -24.33
C ASN A 46 -37.36 -13.30 -23.17
N LYS A 47 -37.93 -12.84 -22.06
CA LYS A 47 -38.34 -13.71 -20.96
C LYS A 47 -39.53 -14.58 -21.39
N GLU A 48 -39.50 -15.85 -21.01
CA GLU A 48 -40.63 -16.76 -21.21
C GLU A 48 -41.88 -16.21 -20.49
N GLY A 49 -42.99 -16.13 -21.21
CA GLY A 49 -44.26 -15.60 -20.70
C GLY A 49 -44.46 -14.09 -20.86
N LEU A 50 -43.50 -13.34 -21.43
CA LEU A 50 -43.71 -11.93 -21.77
C LEU A 50 -44.67 -11.83 -22.99
N PRO A 51 -45.79 -11.08 -22.89
CA PRO A 51 -46.81 -11.05 -23.94
C PRO A 51 -46.43 -10.21 -25.17
N CYS A 52 -45.33 -9.47 -25.10
CA CYS A 52 -44.80 -8.61 -26.15
C CYS A 52 -43.27 -8.72 -26.21
N ASP A 53 -42.67 -8.27 -27.30
CA ASP A 53 -41.21 -8.17 -27.39
C ASP A 53 -40.70 -7.09 -26.42
N PHE A 54 -39.66 -7.40 -25.63
CA PHE A 54 -39.06 -6.49 -24.67
C PHE A 54 -38.61 -5.17 -25.31
N SER A 55 -38.29 -5.17 -26.61
CA SER A 55 -37.93 -3.98 -27.40
C SER A 55 -39.03 -2.90 -27.44
N SER A 56 -40.29 -3.29 -27.23
CA SER A 56 -41.46 -2.38 -27.23
C SER A 56 -41.70 -1.68 -25.88
N LEU A 57 -41.11 -2.18 -24.79
CA LEU A 57 -41.33 -1.65 -23.43
C LEU A 57 -40.87 -0.19 -23.26
N PRO A 58 -39.70 0.24 -23.79
CA PRO A 58 -39.30 1.64 -23.70
C PRO A 58 -40.24 2.58 -24.46
N SER A 59 -40.84 2.13 -25.57
CA SER A 59 -41.81 2.92 -26.35
C SER A 59 -43.08 3.17 -25.54
N LEU A 60 -43.55 2.17 -24.80
CA LEU A 60 -44.70 2.32 -23.90
C LEU A 60 -44.42 3.34 -22.79
N ALA A 61 -43.25 3.26 -22.15
CA ALA A 61 -42.85 4.22 -21.13
C ALA A 61 -42.72 5.65 -21.69
N ALA A 62 -42.23 5.80 -22.93
CA ALA A 62 -42.19 7.10 -23.62
C ALA A 62 -43.60 7.68 -23.86
N GLU A 63 -44.57 6.86 -24.26
CA GLU A 63 -45.98 7.28 -24.43
C GLU A 63 -46.62 7.71 -23.11
N MET A 64 -46.32 6.99 -22.02
CA MET A 64 -46.76 7.36 -20.68
C MET A 64 -46.16 8.70 -20.25
N MET A 65 -44.88 8.92 -20.51
CA MET A 65 -44.20 10.18 -20.20
C MET A 65 -44.76 11.36 -21.02
N ILE A 66 -45.09 11.16 -22.30
CA ILE A 66 -45.79 12.16 -23.15
C ILE A 66 -47.17 12.48 -22.59
N SER A 67 -47.86 11.48 -22.04
CA SER A 67 -49.17 11.63 -21.40
C SER A 67 -49.10 12.30 -20.02
N GLY A 68 -47.90 12.65 -19.56
CA GLY A 68 -47.67 13.35 -18.30
C GLY A 68 -47.53 12.45 -17.08
N PHE A 69 -47.29 11.14 -17.24
CA PHE A 69 -46.96 10.27 -16.11
C PHE A 69 -45.48 10.40 -15.72
N PRO A 70 -45.14 10.34 -14.41
CA PRO A 70 -43.76 10.38 -13.96
C PRO A 70 -43.04 9.07 -14.29
N LEU A 71 -41.76 9.17 -14.67
CA LEU A 71 -40.85 8.04 -14.86
C LEU A 71 -39.74 8.10 -13.81
N GLU A 72 -39.40 6.95 -13.23
CA GLU A 72 -38.27 6.87 -12.33
C GLU A 72 -36.95 7.06 -13.07
N LEU A 73 -36.15 8.02 -12.60
CA LEU A 73 -34.82 8.34 -13.10
C LEU A 73 -33.73 7.66 -12.28
N MET A 74 -33.88 7.60 -10.96
CA MET A 74 -32.93 6.94 -10.05
C MET A 74 -33.72 6.12 -9.03
N ASP A 75 -33.35 4.85 -8.84
CA ASP A 75 -33.94 3.98 -7.82
C ASP A 75 -33.34 4.31 -6.45
N GLY A 76 -34.18 4.76 -5.52
CA GLY A 76 -33.76 5.10 -4.15
C GLY A 76 -33.44 3.89 -3.26
N ASP A 77 -33.93 2.69 -3.58
CA ASP A 77 -33.62 1.48 -2.82
C ASP A 77 -32.22 0.97 -3.15
N ALA A 78 -31.87 1.00 -4.44
CA ALA A 78 -30.58 0.56 -4.94
C ALA A 78 -29.53 1.68 -5.00
N ALA A 79 -29.94 2.95 -4.81
CA ALA A 79 -29.16 4.14 -5.11
C ALA A 79 -28.47 4.05 -6.48
N HIS A 80 -29.26 3.72 -7.50
CA HIS A 80 -28.76 3.40 -8.83
C HIS A 80 -29.62 4.04 -9.92
N VAL A 81 -28.97 4.64 -10.91
CA VAL A 81 -29.64 5.06 -12.14
C VAL A 81 -29.65 3.88 -13.11
N PRO A 82 -30.82 3.33 -13.49
CA PRO A 82 -30.93 2.29 -14.51
C PRO A 82 -30.69 2.92 -15.90
N VAL A 83 -29.43 3.24 -16.19
CA VAL A 83 -29.04 4.03 -17.36
C VAL A 83 -29.48 3.35 -18.65
N VAL A 84 -29.44 2.01 -18.73
CA VAL A 84 -29.82 1.28 -19.94
C VAL A 84 -31.32 1.42 -20.22
N TRP A 85 -32.15 1.40 -19.18
CA TRP A 85 -33.58 1.68 -19.27
C TRP A 85 -33.86 3.15 -19.61
N VAL A 86 -33.36 4.10 -18.80
CA VAL A 86 -33.63 5.54 -18.96
C VAL A 86 -33.20 6.04 -20.34
N THR A 87 -32.01 5.65 -20.80
CA THR A 87 -31.50 6.07 -22.12
C THR A 87 -32.28 5.46 -23.29
N ALA A 88 -32.90 4.28 -23.10
CA ALA A 88 -33.78 3.68 -24.09
C ALA A 88 -35.12 4.43 -24.17
N VAL A 89 -35.71 4.81 -23.03
CA VAL A 89 -36.95 5.59 -23.02
C VAL A 89 -36.72 6.98 -23.62
N LEU A 90 -35.62 7.66 -23.29
CA LEU A 90 -35.24 8.93 -23.92
C LEU A 90 -35.01 8.79 -25.42
N HIS A 91 -34.48 7.66 -25.89
CA HIS A 91 -34.32 7.41 -27.32
C HIS A 91 -35.67 7.29 -28.04
N GLU A 92 -36.63 6.56 -27.46
CA GLU A 92 -37.99 6.44 -27.99
C GLU A 92 -38.74 7.79 -27.96
N LEU A 93 -38.50 8.62 -26.94
CA LEU A 93 -39.00 9.99 -26.91
C LEU A 93 -38.46 10.84 -28.06
N ILE A 94 -37.17 10.74 -28.38
CA ILE A 94 -36.57 11.42 -29.54
C ILE A 94 -37.20 10.93 -30.84
N GLN A 95 -37.47 9.63 -30.97
CA GLN A 95 -38.13 9.09 -32.18
C GLN A 95 -39.57 9.60 -32.33
N LYS A 96 -40.32 9.73 -31.23
CA LYS A 96 -41.73 10.15 -31.25
C LYS A 96 -41.93 11.67 -31.36
N LEU A 97 -41.10 12.46 -30.67
CA LEU A 97 -41.24 13.93 -30.59
C LEU A 97 -40.24 14.67 -31.48
N GLY A 98 -39.21 14.01 -32.00
CA GLY A 98 -38.00 14.66 -32.53
C GLY A 98 -37.03 15.04 -31.41
N ASP A 99 -35.86 15.56 -31.77
CA ASP A 99 -34.84 16.02 -30.81
C ASP A 99 -35.19 17.41 -30.25
N GLN A 100 -36.28 17.45 -29.48
CA GLN A 100 -36.85 18.66 -28.89
C GLN A 100 -35.96 19.22 -27.79
N ARG A 101 -36.08 20.53 -27.53
CA ARG A 101 -35.36 21.18 -26.43
C ARG A 101 -36.14 21.06 -25.13
N VAL A 102 -35.46 20.65 -24.07
CA VAL A 102 -35.98 20.46 -22.70
C VAL A 102 -35.26 21.37 -21.72
N PHE A 103 -35.99 21.93 -20.76
CA PHE A 103 -35.42 22.59 -19.58
C PHE A 103 -35.59 21.69 -18.36
N VAL A 104 -34.50 21.26 -17.73
CA VAL A 104 -34.52 20.40 -16.55
C VAL A 104 -34.63 21.24 -15.27
N LEU A 105 -35.76 21.12 -14.57
CA LEU A 105 -36.00 21.72 -13.27
C LEU A 105 -35.97 20.64 -12.19
N SER A 106 -34.93 20.64 -11.37
CA SER A 106 -34.77 19.70 -10.26
C SER A 106 -35.17 20.35 -8.94
N VAL A 107 -35.58 19.54 -7.96
CA VAL A 107 -35.73 19.97 -6.56
C VAL A 107 -34.86 19.10 -5.66
N LEU A 108 -34.25 19.69 -4.63
CA LEU A 108 -33.46 19.00 -3.62
C LEU A 108 -33.84 19.52 -2.24
N GLY A 109 -33.83 18.67 -1.22
CA GLY A 109 -34.08 19.12 0.15
C GLY A 109 -34.42 17.96 1.08
N ILE A 110 -34.37 18.24 2.38
CA ILE A 110 -34.62 17.24 3.43
C ILE A 110 -36.01 16.60 3.30
N GLN A 111 -36.18 15.42 3.91
CA GLN A 111 -37.48 14.73 3.94
C GLN A 111 -38.58 15.60 4.55
N SER A 112 -39.78 15.51 3.98
CA SER A 112 -40.97 16.24 4.44
C SER A 112 -40.87 17.77 4.43
N SER A 113 -39.95 18.34 3.65
CA SER A 113 -39.79 19.80 3.51
C SER A 113 -40.79 20.47 2.55
N GLY A 114 -41.71 19.72 1.92
CA GLY A 114 -42.72 20.29 1.01
C GLY A 114 -42.29 20.42 -0.46
N LYS A 115 -41.30 19.64 -0.92
CA LYS A 115 -40.77 19.65 -2.30
C LYS A 115 -41.84 19.35 -3.36
N SER A 116 -42.43 18.15 -3.30
CA SER A 116 -43.44 17.70 -4.25
C SER A 116 -44.71 18.57 -4.18
N THR A 117 -45.06 19.07 -2.99
CA THR A 117 -46.15 20.04 -2.80
C THR A 117 -45.91 21.34 -3.54
N MET A 118 -44.69 21.90 -3.46
CA MET A 118 -44.29 23.10 -4.18
C MET A 118 -44.35 22.89 -5.71
N LEU A 119 -43.81 21.77 -6.21
CA LEU A 119 -43.84 21.44 -7.64
C LEU A 119 -45.27 21.25 -8.17
N ASN A 120 -46.12 20.54 -7.41
CA ASN A 120 -47.53 20.34 -7.74
C ASN A 120 -48.27 21.69 -7.79
N ALA A 121 -48.01 22.61 -6.86
CA ALA A 121 -48.61 23.94 -6.85
C ALA A 121 -48.15 24.82 -8.04
N MET A 122 -46.87 24.75 -8.44
CA MET A 122 -46.32 25.56 -9.54
C MET A 122 -46.86 25.14 -10.91
N PHE A 123 -47.00 23.83 -11.15
CA PHE A 123 -47.24 23.27 -12.49
C PHE A 123 -48.52 22.42 -12.60
N GLY A 124 -49.26 22.21 -11.51
CA GLY A 124 -50.47 21.38 -11.52
C GLY A 124 -50.16 19.88 -11.66
N LEU A 125 -49.02 19.43 -11.14
CA LEU A 125 -48.54 18.05 -11.25
C LEU A 125 -49.21 17.15 -10.20
N GLN A 126 -49.02 15.85 -10.36
CA GLN A 126 -49.58 14.80 -9.49
C GLN A 126 -48.48 13.95 -8.84
N PHE A 127 -47.36 14.57 -8.43
CA PHE A 127 -46.38 13.87 -7.61
C PHE A 127 -47.01 13.45 -6.27
N ALA A 128 -46.58 12.31 -5.73
CA ALA A 128 -47.10 11.80 -4.46
C ALA A 128 -46.71 12.72 -3.29
N VAL A 129 -47.67 13.08 -2.42
CA VAL A 129 -47.49 14.09 -1.34
C VAL A 129 -47.88 13.58 0.06
N SER A 130 -47.87 12.27 0.33
CA SER A 130 -48.33 11.75 1.65
C SER A 130 -47.21 11.47 2.65
N ALA A 131 -47.50 11.66 3.95
CA ALA A 131 -46.58 11.50 5.10
C ALA A 131 -46.08 10.06 5.37
N GLY A 132 -46.26 9.14 4.41
CA GLY A 132 -45.73 7.77 4.43
C GLY A 132 -45.39 7.24 3.03
N ARG A 133 -45.58 8.04 1.97
CA ARG A 133 -45.16 7.78 0.58
C ARG A 133 -44.11 8.81 0.19
N CYS A 134 -43.02 8.86 0.94
CA CYS A 134 -41.89 9.69 0.50
C CYS A 134 -41.38 9.11 -0.81
N THR A 135 -41.28 9.94 -1.84
CA THR A 135 -40.58 9.64 -3.09
C THR A 135 -39.26 8.96 -2.76
N ARG A 136 -39.02 7.72 -3.22
CA ARG A 136 -37.76 7.00 -3.00
C ARG A 136 -36.97 6.99 -4.31
N GLY A 137 -35.84 7.68 -4.34
CA GLY A 137 -35.09 7.95 -5.56
C GLY A 137 -35.44 9.29 -6.24
N ALA A 138 -35.27 9.38 -7.56
CA ALA A 138 -35.58 10.57 -8.34
C ALA A 138 -36.57 10.24 -9.47
N PHE A 139 -37.59 11.08 -9.67
CA PHE A 139 -38.63 10.88 -10.68
C PHE A 139 -38.71 12.09 -11.60
N MET A 140 -38.80 11.85 -12.90
CA MET A 140 -38.89 12.89 -13.91
C MET A 140 -40.25 12.87 -14.60
N GLN A 141 -40.84 14.04 -14.80
CA GLN A 141 -42.15 14.22 -15.47
C GLN A 141 -42.03 15.29 -16.55
N LEU A 142 -42.56 14.99 -17.74
CA LEU A 142 -42.48 15.88 -18.90
C LEU A 142 -43.70 16.81 -18.97
N VAL A 143 -43.46 18.12 -19.05
CA VAL A 143 -44.49 19.15 -19.13
C VAL A 143 -44.32 19.92 -20.45
N ARG A 144 -45.36 19.92 -21.29
CA ARG A 144 -45.33 20.63 -22.58
C ARG A 144 -45.47 22.14 -22.39
N VAL A 145 -44.59 22.91 -23.03
CA VAL A 145 -44.71 24.37 -23.09
C VAL A 145 -45.78 24.74 -24.12
N SER A 146 -46.72 25.61 -23.73
CA SER A 146 -47.76 26.10 -24.64
C SER A 146 -47.17 26.95 -25.77
N ASP A 147 -47.76 26.93 -26.96
CA ASP A 147 -47.21 27.60 -28.15
C ASP A 147 -47.00 29.11 -27.95
N LYS A 148 -47.86 29.77 -27.14
CA LYS A 148 -47.71 31.19 -26.77
C LYS A 148 -46.45 31.48 -25.95
N MET A 149 -46.02 30.52 -25.13
CA MET A 149 -44.85 30.68 -24.27
C MET A 149 -43.55 30.29 -24.97
N LYS A 150 -43.62 29.50 -26.05
CA LYS A 150 -42.46 29.14 -26.87
C LYS A 150 -41.80 30.35 -27.55
N GLU A 151 -42.54 31.44 -27.78
CA GLU A 151 -41.95 32.69 -28.28
C GLU A 151 -41.04 33.37 -27.24
N GLN A 152 -41.26 33.10 -25.95
CA GLN A 152 -40.50 33.68 -24.83
C GLN A 152 -39.47 32.71 -24.24
N LEU A 153 -39.63 31.41 -24.47
CA LEU A 153 -38.79 30.34 -23.96
C LEU A 153 -38.16 29.58 -25.12
N LYS A 154 -36.85 29.39 -25.09
CA LYS A 154 -36.09 28.77 -26.19
C LYS A 154 -36.17 27.23 -26.23
N PHE A 155 -37.18 26.65 -25.59
CA PHE A 155 -37.34 25.21 -25.42
C PHE A 155 -38.81 24.78 -25.46
N ASP A 156 -39.05 23.51 -25.78
CA ASP A 156 -40.36 22.96 -26.09
C ASP A 156 -41.04 22.28 -24.89
N TYR A 157 -40.23 21.78 -23.95
CA TYR A 157 -40.70 21.03 -22.79
C TYR A 157 -39.94 21.40 -21.53
N ILE A 158 -40.58 21.25 -20.37
CA ILE A 158 -39.95 21.31 -19.06
C ILE A 158 -39.92 19.90 -18.51
N LEU A 159 -38.73 19.42 -18.13
CA LEU A 159 -38.56 18.15 -17.43
C LEU A 159 -38.44 18.44 -15.94
N VAL A 160 -39.50 18.14 -15.19
CA VAL A 160 -39.53 18.37 -13.74
C VAL A 160 -39.03 17.12 -13.04
N VAL A 161 -37.97 17.25 -12.24
CA VAL A 161 -37.36 16.16 -11.47
C VAL A 161 -37.67 16.35 -9.98
N ASP A 162 -38.54 15.50 -9.45
CA ASP A 162 -38.83 15.39 -8.00
C ASP A 162 -37.89 14.35 -7.37
N THR A 163 -37.39 14.64 -6.17
CA THR A 163 -36.42 13.76 -5.49
C THR A 163 -36.88 13.32 -4.12
N GLU A 164 -36.29 12.22 -3.68
CA GLU A 164 -36.32 11.78 -2.30
C GLU A 164 -35.85 12.87 -1.34
N GLY A 165 -36.38 12.80 -0.13
CA GLY A 165 -35.92 13.58 1.00
C GLY A 165 -34.59 13.09 1.52
N LEU A 166 -33.58 13.97 1.48
CA LEU A 166 -32.29 13.69 2.08
C LEU A 166 -32.43 13.48 3.59
N ARG A 167 -31.54 12.66 4.17
CA ARG A 167 -31.41 12.41 5.62
C ARG A 167 -32.64 11.78 6.27
N ALA A 168 -33.26 10.80 5.61
CA ALA A 168 -34.41 10.10 6.17
C ALA A 168 -34.10 9.42 7.52
N LEU A 169 -34.84 9.78 8.58
CA LEU A 169 -34.64 9.30 9.95
C LEU A 169 -34.81 7.77 10.09
N GLU A 170 -35.54 7.15 9.18
CA GLU A 170 -35.90 5.73 9.18
C GLU A 170 -34.81 4.81 8.60
N LEU A 171 -33.74 5.39 8.02
CA LEU A 171 -32.67 4.70 7.32
C LEU A 171 -31.28 4.99 7.94
N ALA A 172 -31.20 5.32 9.23
CA ALA A 172 -29.96 5.77 9.88
C ALA A 172 -28.80 4.74 9.78
N GLY A 173 -27.80 5.01 8.93
CA GLY A 173 -26.61 4.18 8.70
C GLY A 173 -25.50 4.90 7.91
N ARG A 174 -24.31 4.28 7.73
CA ARG A 174 -23.24 4.87 6.88
C ARG A 174 -23.53 4.74 5.39
N SER A 175 -24.15 3.65 4.96
CA SER A 175 -24.52 3.41 3.56
C SER A 175 -25.46 4.48 3.03
N THR A 176 -26.36 5.00 3.86
CA THR A 176 -27.40 5.96 3.45
C THR A 176 -26.86 7.37 3.24
N ARG A 177 -25.72 7.73 3.84
CA ARG A 177 -25.05 9.01 3.56
C ARG A 177 -24.39 9.05 2.18
N ASN A 178 -23.76 7.95 1.79
CA ASN A 178 -23.17 7.85 0.45
C ASN A 178 -24.27 7.95 -0.60
N GLN A 179 -25.41 7.28 -0.37
CA GLN A 179 -26.58 7.33 -1.24
C GLN A 179 -27.19 8.74 -1.33
N ASP A 180 -27.32 9.46 -0.19
CA ASP A 180 -27.77 10.85 -0.17
C ASP A 180 -26.82 11.78 -0.95
N ASN A 181 -25.51 11.61 -0.76
CA ASN A 181 -24.49 12.40 -1.47
C ASN A 181 -24.49 12.12 -2.98
N GLU A 182 -24.62 10.85 -3.38
CA GLU A 182 -24.72 10.42 -4.78
C GLU A 182 -25.98 10.97 -5.44
N LEU A 183 -27.16 10.81 -4.81
CA LEU A 183 -28.43 11.32 -5.30
C LEU A 183 -28.39 12.85 -5.44
N ALA A 184 -27.92 13.56 -4.41
CA ALA A 184 -27.87 15.02 -4.41
C ALA A 184 -26.93 15.56 -5.49
N THR A 185 -25.75 14.96 -5.64
CA THR A 185 -24.78 15.36 -6.69
C THR A 185 -25.32 15.06 -8.08
N PHE A 186 -25.99 13.92 -8.28
CA PHE A 186 -26.62 13.56 -9.55
C PHE A 186 -27.72 14.55 -9.95
N VAL A 187 -28.67 14.82 -9.04
CA VAL A 187 -29.82 15.69 -9.28
C VAL A 187 -29.39 17.13 -9.58
N VAL A 188 -28.42 17.65 -8.81
CA VAL A 188 -27.90 19.00 -9.04
C VAL A 188 -27.16 19.08 -10.37
N GLY A 189 -26.41 18.03 -10.74
CA GLY A 189 -25.65 17.99 -11.99
C GLY A 189 -26.53 17.91 -13.24
N ILE A 190 -27.65 17.18 -13.22
CA ILE A 190 -28.56 17.11 -14.38
C ILE A 190 -29.39 18.39 -14.58
N GLY A 191 -29.66 19.15 -13.51
CA GLY A 191 -30.57 20.28 -13.51
C GLY A 191 -30.02 21.51 -14.25
N ASN A 192 -30.83 22.11 -15.14
CA ASN A 192 -30.56 23.48 -15.62
C ASN A 192 -30.81 24.50 -14.50
N LEU A 193 -31.78 24.21 -13.63
CA LEU A 193 -32.02 24.91 -12.38
C LEU A 193 -32.41 23.87 -11.32
N THR A 194 -31.78 23.94 -10.15
CA THR A 194 -32.11 23.10 -8.99
C THR A 194 -32.64 23.97 -7.86
N LEU A 195 -33.86 23.68 -7.41
CA LEU A 195 -34.48 24.32 -6.26
C LEU A 195 -34.03 23.61 -4.98
N ILE A 196 -33.19 24.26 -4.18
CA ILE A 196 -32.75 23.76 -2.87
C ILE A 196 -33.76 24.22 -1.82
N ASN A 197 -34.59 23.30 -1.40
CA ASN A 197 -35.66 23.52 -0.45
C ASN A 197 -35.16 23.30 0.99
N ILE A 198 -35.11 24.39 1.76
CA ILE A 198 -34.66 24.42 3.16
C ILE A 198 -35.87 24.61 4.06
N LEU A 199 -35.98 23.82 5.12
CA LEU A 199 -37.01 24.02 6.14
C LEU A 199 -36.48 25.03 7.19
N GLY A 200 -37.16 26.17 7.36
CA GLY A 200 -36.74 27.22 8.29
C GLY A 200 -35.59 28.09 7.76
N GLU A 201 -34.86 28.74 8.68
CA GLU A 201 -33.90 29.81 8.34
C GLU A 201 -32.46 29.36 8.10
N SER A 202 -32.08 28.12 8.48
CA SER A 202 -30.68 27.65 8.46
C SER A 202 -30.43 26.55 7.41
N PRO A 203 -29.38 26.68 6.55
CA PRO A 203 -28.96 25.63 5.62
C PRO A 203 -28.14 24.51 6.27
N SER A 204 -27.91 24.55 7.59
CA SER A 204 -26.98 23.68 8.33
C SER A 204 -27.17 22.18 8.08
N GLU A 205 -28.39 21.75 7.74
CA GLU A 205 -28.67 20.34 7.48
C GLU A 205 -28.21 19.84 6.11
N LEU A 206 -28.04 20.75 5.14
CA LEU A 206 -27.62 20.46 3.76
C LEU A 206 -26.18 20.92 3.48
N GLN A 207 -25.54 21.64 4.40
CA GLN A 207 -24.21 22.21 4.22
C GLN A 207 -23.15 21.13 3.89
N ASP A 208 -23.12 20.02 4.64
CA ASP A 208 -22.19 18.91 4.40
C ASP A 208 -22.36 18.34 2.98
N ILE A 209 -23.61 18.16 2.54
CA ILE A 209 -23.95 17.61 1.22
C ILE A 209 -23.55 18.60 0.11
N LEU A 210 -23.79 19.90 0.30
CA LEU A 210 -23.40 20.94 -0.66
C LEU A 210 -21.88 21.05 -0.79
N GLN A 211 -21.12 20.89 0.29
CA GLN A 211 -19.66 20.86 0.23
C GLN A 211 -19.16 19.67 -0.61
N ILE A 212 -19.75 18.49 -0.43
CA ILE A 212 -19.44 17.30 -1.24
C ILE A 212 -19.82 17.50 -2.71
N ILE A 213 -20.98 18.10 -3.01
CA ILE A 213 -21.39 18.42 -4.39
C ILE A 213 -20.36 19.34 -5.05
N VAL A 214 -19.94 20.40 -4.36
CA VAL A 214 -18.95 21.37 -4.87
C VAL A 214 -17.60 20.68 -5.11
N GLN A 215 -17.13 19.87 -4.17
CA GLN A 215 -15.88 19.11 -4.30
C GLN A 215 -15.96 18.10 -5.46
N ALA A 216 -17.08 17.41 -5.60
CA ALA A 216 -17.32 16.46 -6.69
C ALA A 216 -17.32 17.17 -8.05
N PHE A 217 -17.98 18.32 -8.20
CA PHE A 217 -17.97 19.07 -9.46
C PHE A 217 -16.58 19.62 -9.82
N MET A 218 -15.75 20.02 -8.87
CA MET A 218 -14.35 20.40 -9.14
C MET A 218 -13.51 19.23 -9.68
N ARG A 219 -13.82 18.00 -9.24
CA ARG A 219 -13.16 16.77 -9.69
C ARG A 219 -13.68 16.27 -11.04
N MET A 220 -14.98 16.45 -11.31
CA MET A 220 -15.66 16.02 -12.55
C MET A 220 -15.36 16.94 -13.75
N LYS A 221 -14.09 17.18 -14.09
CA LYS A 221 -13.68 18.16 -15.13
C LYS A 221 -14.06 17.79 -16.58
N LYS A 222 -14.62 16.58 -16.82
CA LYS A 222 -15.05 16.10 -18.16
C LYS A 222 -16.56 16.17 -18.40
N VAL A 223 -17.38 16.54 -17.41
CA VAL A 223 -18.82 16.72 -17.62
C VAL A 223 -19.08 18.22 -17.75
N ASP A 224 -19.58 18.68 -18.90
CA ASP A 224 -19.95 20.08 -19.13
C ASP A 224 -21.20 20.43 -18.32
N LEU A 225 -20.96 20.73 -17.04
CA LEU A 225 -21.96 21.05 -16.04
C LEU A 225 -21.94 22.56 -15.81
N SER A 226 -23.09 23.18 -16.02
CA SER A 226 -23.35 24.57 -15.66
C SER A 226 -24.57 24.64 -14.73
N PRO A 227 -24.51 23.98 -13.56
CA PRO A 227 -25.68 23.89 -12.68
C PRO A 227 -25.97 25.27 -12.10
N ARG A 228 -27.26 25.57 -11.96
CA ARG A 228 -27.74 26.76 -11.24
C ARG A 228 -28.57 26.32 -10.06
N CYS A 229 -28.37 26.95 -8.91
CA CYS A 229 -29.17 26.67 -7.72
C CYS A 229 -30.00 27.88 -7.29
N MET A 230 -31.19 27.62 -6.75
CA MET A 230 -32.03 28.61 -6.10
C MET A 230 -32.52 28.07 -4.76
N PHE A 231 -32.30 28.82 -3.69
CA PHE A 231 -32.65 28.42 -2.33
C PHE A 231 -34.05 28.93 -1.97
N VAL A 232 -34.92 28.01 -1.58
CA VAL A 232 -36.28 28.28 -1.12
C VAL A 232 -36.37 27.87 0.34
N HIS A 233 -36.45 28.85 1.24
CA HIS A 233 -36.67 28.60 2.65
C HIS A 233 -38.17 28.54 2.93
N GLN A 234 -38.68 27.41 3.45
CA GLN A 234 -40.09 27.22 3.79
C GLN A 234 -40.38 27.47 5.27
N ASN A 235 -41.64 27.77 5.58
CA ASN A 235 -42.17 27.95 6.94
C ASN A 235 -41.55 29.10 7.75
N ILE A 236 -41.23 30.22 7.10
CA ILE A 236 -40.80 31.43 7.80
C ILE A 236 -42.03 32.21 8.29
N SER A 237 -42.03 32.51 9.58
CA SER A 237 -43.13 33.19 10.27
C SER A 237 -43.24 34.68 9.97
N ASP A 238 -42.16 35.34 9.52
CA ASP A 238 -42.13 36.80 9.32
C ASP A 238 -41.36 37.22 8.06
N ILE A 239 -42.02 37.13 6.90
CA ILE A 239 -41.45 37.44 5.57
C ILE A 239 -41.16 38.95 5.42
N ALA A 240 -41.84 39.79 6.21
CA ALA A 240 -41.72 41.26 6.17
C ALA A 240 -40.48 41.82 6.89
N ALA A 241 -39.71 40.99 7.61
CA ALA A 241 -38.50 41.39 8.32
C ALA A 241 -37.28 41.53 7.38
N GLY A 242 -37.27 42.58 6.55
CA GLY A 242 -36.23 42.83 5.54
C GLY A 242 -34.79 42.80 6.08
N GLU A 243 -34.53 43.29 7.30
CA GLU A 243 -33.20 43.26 7.93
C GLU A 243 -32.74 41.85 8.32
N LYS A 244 -33.63 41.01 8.88
CA LYS A 244 -33.32 39.61 9.24
C LYS A 244 -33.10 38.76 7.99
N ASN A 245 -33.85 39.00 6.93
CA ASN A 245 -33.69 38.32 5.65
C ASN A 245 -32.37 38.72 4.95
N MET A 246 -31.92 39.97 5.10
CA MET A 246 -30.62 40.42 4.57
C MET A 246 -29.44 39.81 5.35
N GLU A 247 -29.52 39.71 6.67
CA GLU A 247 -28.50 39.05 7.50
C GLU A 247 -28.48 37.53 7.24
N GLY A 248 -29.64 36.89 7.08
CA GLY A 248 -29.74 35.47 6.69
C GLY A 248 -29.08 35.18 5.34
N ARG A 249 -29.32 36.04 4.34
CA ARG A 249 -28.65 35.98 3.02
C ARG A 249 -27.13 36.13 3.12
N ARG A 250 -26.65 37.08 3.94
CA ARG A 250 -25.21 37.31 4.15
C ARG A 250 -24.53 36.06 4.73
N ARG A 251 -25.11 35.48 5.80
CA ARG A 251 -24.58 34.27 6.43
C ARG A 251 -24.58 33.08 5.48
N LEU A 252 -25.66 32.89 4.71
CA LEU A 252 -25.72 31.84 3.69
C LEU A 252 -24.59 31.98 2.69
N GLN A 253 -24.35 33.18 2.15
CA GLN A 253 -23.25 33.43 1.20
C GLN A 253 -21.88 33.14 1.83
N GLU A 254 -21.61 33.65 3.04
CA GLU A 254 -20.35 33.42 3.75
C GLU A 254 -20.09 31.92 3.97
N THR A 255 -21.11 31.18 4.42
CA THR A 255 -21.02 29.73 4.62
C THR A 255 -20.76 28.97 3.31
N LEU A 256 -21.45 29.34 2.21
CA LEU A 256 -21.27 28.71 0.90
C LEU A 256 -19.87 29.00 0.31
N ASP A 257 -19.34 30.21 0.51
CA ASP A 257 -18.00 30.58 0.04
C ASP A 257 -16.90 29.92 0.87
N GLU A 258 -17.05 29.85 2.20
CA GLU A 258 -16.10 29.15 3.08
C GLU A 258 -16.00 27.65 2.76
N MET A 259 -17.13 26.95 2.61
CA MET A 259 -17.12 25.52 2.25
C MET A 259 -16.47 25.30 0.87
N THR A 260 -16.66 26.24 -0.07
CA THR A 260 -16.05 26.18 -1.40
C THR A 260 -14.55 26.36 -1.32
N LYS A 261 -14.05 27.31 -0.52
CA LYS A 261 -12.61 27.52 -0.29
C LYS A 261 -11.93 26.30 0.32
N LEU A 262 -12.59 25.66 1.30
CA LEU A 262 -12.07 24.44 1.94
C LEU A 262 -11.97 23.31 0.92
N ALA A 263 -13.04 23.05 0.15
CA ALA A 263 -13.02 22.06 -0.93
C ALA A 263 -11.95 22.39 -1.98
N ALA A 264 -11.85 23.65 -2.42
CA ALA A 264 -10.90 24.11 -3.43
C ALA A 264 -9.43 23.93 -3.00
N LYS A 265 -9.12 24.22 -1.73
CA LYS A 265 -7.78 24.03 -1.15
C LYS A 265 -7.37 22.55 -1.19
N ASP A 266 -8.29 21.66 -0.87
CA ASP A 266 -8.02 20.22 -0.81
C ASP A 266 -7.92 19.60 -2.21
N GLU A 267 -8.58 20.19 -3.22
CA GLU A 267 -8.53 19.76 -4.63
C GLU A 267 -7.47 20.48 -5.48
N VAL A 268 -6.74 21.43 -4.91
CA VAL A 268 -5.80 22.31 -5.63
C VAL A 268 -6.51 22.99 -6.83
N TYR A 269 -7.74 23.43 -6.60
CA TYR A 269 -8.59 24.14 -7.55
C TYR A 269 -8.64 25.63 -7.17
N VAL A 270 -8.72 26.52 -8.16
CA VAL A 270 -8.80 27.97 -7.91
C VAL A 270 -10.27 28.38 -7.89
N ALA A 271 -10.89 28.29 -6.71
CA ALA A 271 -12.23 28.82 -6.46
C ALA A 271 -12.28 29.47 -5.07
N GLU A 272 -12.84 30.67 -4.99
CA GLU A 272 -13.02 31.40 -3.73
C GLU A 272 -14.48 31.56 -3.36
N ARG A 273 -15.40 31.37 -4.32
CA ARG A 273 -16.83 31.59 -4.14
C ARG A 273 -17.62 30.41 -4.66
N PHE A 274 -18.77 30.13 -4.05
CA PHE A 274 -19.70 29.09 -4.50
C PHE A 274 -20.13 29.29 -5.96
N SER A 275 -20.28 30.57 -6.35
CA SER A 275 -20.60 31.00 -7.71
C SER A 275 -19.58 30.60 -8.77
N ASP A 276 -18.35 30.29 -8.36
CA ASP A 276 -17.27 29.90 -9.26
C ASP A 276 -17.46 28.46 -9.77
N VAL A 277 -18.27 27.66 -9.06
CA VAL A 277 -18.55 26.25 -9.37
C VAL A 277 -20.02 26.03 -9.75
N ILE A 278 -20.95 26.66 -9.03
CA ILE A 278 -22.40 26.55 -9.25
C ILE A 278 -22.98 27.94 -9.43
N THR A 279 -23.65 28.20 -10.54
CA THR A 279 -24.22 29.53 -10.82
C THR A 279 -25.26 29.91 -9.75
N PHE A 280 -25.04 31.04 -9.06
CA PHE A 280 -25.87 31.48 -7.95
C PHE A 280 -25.78 33.01 -7.74
N ASP A 281 -26.91 33.68 -7.55
CA ASP A 281 -27.01 35.10 -7.17
C ASP A 281 -27.85 35.27 -5.90
N ILE A 282 -27.19 35.58 -4.77
CA ILE A 282 -27.83 35.73 -3.44
C ILE A 282 -29.02 36.71 -3.41
N ARG A 283 -29.06 37.70 -4.31
CA ARG A 283 -30.15 38.70 -4.34
C ARG A 283 -31.39 38.14 -5.04
N LYS A 284 -31.20 37.34 -6.09
CA LYS A 284 -32.28 36.86 -6.96
C LYS A 284 -32.71 35.43 -6.63
N ASP A 285 -31.77 34.60 -6.18
CA ASP A 285 -31.90 33.15 -6.08
C ASP A 285 -32.15 32.67 -4.64
N VAL A 286 -32.55 33.56 -3.72
CA VAL A 286 -33.00 33.20 -2.37
C VAL A 286 -34.41 33.73 -2.12
N LYS A 287 -35.32 32.84 -1.72
CA LYS A 287 -36.72 33.14 -1.43
C LYS A 287 -37.14 32.58 -0.07
N TYR A 288 -38.04 33.31 0.58
CA TYR A 288 -38.57 33.03 1.92
C TYR A 288 -40.07 32.82 1.80
N PHE A 289 -40.54 31.63 2.11
CA PHE A 289 -41.93 31.22 1.93
C PHE A 289 -42.67 31.21 3.26
N ALA A 290 -43.94 31.64 3.19
CA ALA A 290 -44.90 31.51 4.28
C ALA A 290 -45.18 30.03 4.58
N GLN A 291 -45.78 29.78 5.74
CA GLN A 291 -46.36 28.47 6.02
C GLN A 291 -47.52 28.19 5.06
N LEU A 292 -47.64 26.93 4.60
CA LEU A 292 -48.67 26.51 3.63
C LEU A 292 -50.10 26.71 4.16
N TRP A 293 -50.32 26.53 5.46
CA TRP A 293 -51.63 26.57 6.10
C TRP A 293 -51.73 27.77 7.05
N GLU A 294 -52.89 28.45 7.11
CA GLU A 294 -53.14 29.52 8.10
C GLU A 294 -53.47 28.99 9.52
N GLY A 295 -53.26 27.69 9.76
CA GLY A 295 -53.58 27.00 11.01
C GLY A 295 -53.24 25.51 10.94
N SER A 296 -53.75 24.70 11.88
CA SER A 296 -53.47 23.26 11.93
C SER A 296 -54.37 22.47 10.95
N PRO A 297 -53.81 21.64 10.05
CA PRO A 297 -54.58 20.70 9.20
C PRO A 297 -55.47 19.77 10.04
N PRO A 298 -56.57 19.18 9.50
CA PRO A 298 -56.94 19.10 8.08
C PRO A 298 -57.93 20.17 7.59
N MET A 299 -58.50 21.00 8.47
CA MET A 299 -59.52 22.00 8.12
C MET A 299 -58.95 23.42 7.91
N ALA A 300 -57.62 23.59 8.01
CA ALA A 300 -56.98 24.88 7.78
C ALA A 300 -57.03 25.27 6.29
N PRO A 301 -57.35 26.54 5.96
CA PRO A 301 -57.28 27.00 4.58
C PRO A 301 -55.81 27.19 4.13
N PRO A 302 -55.52 27.08 2.81
CA PRO A 302 -54.21 27.44 2.28
C PRO A 302 -53.90 28.92 2.52
N ASN A 303 -52.68 29.23 2.92
CA ASN A 303 -52.22 30.59 3.15
C ASN A 303 -52.11 31.36 1.83
N PRO A 304 -52.84 32.48 1.64
CA PRO A 304 -52.75 33.31 0.44
C PRO A 304 -51.32 33.80 0.16
N SER A 305 -50.56 34.10 1.22
CA SER A 305 -49.15 34.51 1.10
C SER A 305 -48.27 33.40 0.52
N TYR A 306 -48.58 32.12 0.80
CA TYR A 306 -47.89 31.00 0.17
C TYR A 306 -48.20 30.95 -1.34
N CYS A 307 -49.45 31.18 -1.74
CA CYS A 307 -49.83 31.25 -3.15
C CYS A 307 -49.13 32.40 -3.88
N GLU A 308 -49.01 33.58 -3.24
CA GLU A 308 -48.24 34.71 -3.77
C GLU A 308 -46.75 34.36 -3.94
N ASN A 309 -46.14 33.72 -2.94
CA ASN A 309 -44.75 33.24 -3.00
C ASN A 309 -44.53 32.24 -4.15
N ILE A 310 -45.48 31.33 -4.40
CA ILE A 310 -45.44 30.38 -5.53
C ILE A 310 -45.51 31.11 -6.87
N GLN A 311 -46.36 32.14 -6.99
CA GLN A 311 -46.43 32.97 -8.21
C GLN A 311 -45.15 33.75 -8.45
N GLU A 312 -44.54 34.29 -7.39
CA GLU A 312 -43.25 34.98 -7.48
C GLU A 312 -42.15 34.01 -7.91
N LEU A 313 -42.07 32.82 -7.30
CA LEU A 313 -41.12 31.78 -7.66
C LEU A 313 -41.29 31.36 -9.13
N LYS A 314 -42.53 31.20 -9.60
CA LYS A 314 -42.84 30.88 -10.99
C LYS A 314 -42.38 31.98 -11.95
N THR A 315 -42.58 33.25 -11.59
CA THR A 315 -42.10 34.41 -12.37
C THR A 315 -40.57 34.42 -12.46
N MET A 316 -39.89 34.16 -11.34
CA MET A 316 -38.42 34.07 -11.30
C MET A 316 -37.88 32.87 -12.07
N PHE A 317 -38.55 31.72 -11.98
CA PHE A 317 -38.25 30.54 -12.79
C PHE A 317 -38.28 30.89 -14.28
N PHE A 318 -39.35 31.51 -14.78
CA PHE A 318 -39.43 31.90 -16.19
C PHE A 318 -38.39 32.97 -16.59
N SER A 319 -38.04 33.89 -15.69
CA SER A 319 -36.94 34.84 -15.89
C SER A 319 -35.59 34.15 -16.07
N HIS A 320 -35.34 33.05 -15.36
CA HIS A 320 -34.12 32.25 -15.52
C HIS A 320 -34.19 31.35 -16.74
N ALA A 321 -35.33 30.69 -16.94
CA ALA A 321 -35.55 29.77 -18.05
C ALA A 321 -35.46 30.46 -19.41
N SER A 322 -35.96 31.69 -19.56
CA SER A 322 -35.86 32.48 -20.80
C SER A 322 -34.42 32.82 -21.21
N LYS A 323 -33.47 32.81 -20.26
CA LYS A 323 -32.03 33.03 -20.52
C LYS A 323 -31.28 31.75 -20.86
N SER A 324 -31.90 30.59 -20.67
CA SER A 324 -31.33 29.29 -21.00
C SER A 324 -31.74 28.87 -22.41
N ASP A 325 -30.81 28.28 -23.15
CA ASP A 325 -31.09 27.71 -24.46
C ASP A 325 -31.74 26.31 -24.39
N GLY A 326 -31.95 25.79 -23.17
CA GLY A 326 -32.39 24.42 -22.93
C GLY A 326 -31.32 23.38 -23.30
N LEU A 327 -31.67 22.11 -23.21
CA LEU A 327 -30.87 20.98 -23.68
C LEU A 327 -31.66 20.21 -24.73
N GLU A 328 -31.03 19.78 -25.81
CA GLU A 328 -31.66 18.80 -26.69
C GLU A 328 -31.82 17.46 -25.95
N LEU A 329 -32.86 16.69 -26.26
CA LEU A 329 -33.09 15.37 -25.65
C LEU A 329 -31.87 14.45 -25.83
N ALA A 330 -31.19 14.51 -26.98
CA ALA A 330 -29.95 13.79 -27.23
C ALA A 330 -28.78 14.26 -26.34
N GLN A 331 -28.72 15.54 -26.00
CA GLN A 331 -27.73 16.10 -25.06
C GLN A 331 -28.05 15.69 -23.63
N LEU A 332 -29.32 15.72 -23.22
CA LEU A 332 -29.76 15.26 -21.91
C LEU A 332 -29.43 13.77 -21.70
N LYS A 333 -29.69 12.94 -22.71
CA LYS A 333 -29.35 11.50 -22.70
C LYS A 333 -27.85 11.29 -22.46
N ARG A 334 -26.99 12.05 -23.14
CA ARG A 334 -25.53 12.01 -22.93
C ARG A 334 -25.16 12.48 -21.53
N ARG A 335 -25.69 13.63 -21.09
CA ARG A 335 -25.42 14.19 -19.75
C ARG A 335 -25.78 13.22 -18.62
N ILE A 336 -26.92 12.53 -18.70
CA ILE A 336 -27.32 11.52 -17.70
C ILE A 336 -26.30 10.37 -17.64
N ASN A 337 -25.88 9.85 -18.80
CA ASN A 337 -24.89 8.79 -18.87
C ASN A 337 -23.53 9.24 -18.32
N ASP A 338 -23.03 10.38 -18.80
CA ASP A 338 -21.70 10.89 -18.45
C ASP A 338 -21.60 11.28 -16.98
N LEU A 339 -22.66 11.88 -16.42
CA LEU A 339 -22.72 12.25 -15.01
C LEU A 339 -22.81 11.01 -14.10
N TRP A 340 -23.65 10.02 -14.45
CA TRP A 340 -23.76 8.80 -13.66
C TRP A 340 -22.46 7.99 -13.68
N GLU A 341 -21.83 7.86 -14.84
CA GLU A 341 -20.50 7.25 -14.94
C GLU A 341 -19.48 8.01 -14.08
N ALA A 342 -19.43 9.34 -14.17
CA ALA A 342 -18.51 10.16 -13.36
C ALA A 342 -18.73 9.97 -11.86
N LEU A 343 -19.98 9.84 -11.40
CA LEU A 343 -20.31 9.61 -9.99
C LEU A 343 -19.86 8.24 -9.47
N LEU A 344 -20.07 7.17 -10.25
CA LEU A 344 -19.61 5.82 -9.88
C LEU A 344 -18.09 5.75 -9.70
N ASN A 345 -17.38 6.70 -10.29
CA ASN A 345 -15.94 6.78 -10.30
C ASN A 345 -15.37 7.65 -9.17
N GLU A 346 -16.17 8.37 -8.40
CA GLU A 346 -15.69 9.24 -7.31
C GLU A 346 -15.98 8.64 -5.91
N ARG A 347 -16.14 7.30 -5.82
CA ARG A 347 -16.50 6.56 -4.60
C ARG A 347 -15.65 6.87 -3.37
N PHE A 348 -14.41 7.31 -3.55
CA PHE A 348 -13.55 7.73 -2.45
C PHE A 348 -14.10 8.98 -1.74
N VAL A 349 -14.44 10.05 -2.48
CA VAL A 349 -14.93 11.32 -1.89
C VAL A 349 -16.29 11.13 -1.23
N PHE A 350 -17.17 10.37 -1.88
CA PHE A 350 -18.51 10.12 -1.38
C PHE A 350 -18.53 9.23 -0.13
N SER A 351 -17.42 8.58 0.21
CA SER A 351 -17.26 7.84 1.47
C SER A 351 -16.92 8.74 2.67
N PHE A 352 -16.53 9.99 2.41
CA PHE A 352 -16.23 10.99 3.45
C PHE A 352 -17.34 12.04 3.52
N ARG A 353 -17.58 12.56 4.72
CA ARG A 353 -18.60 13.58 5.00
C ARG A 353 -18.23 14.94 4.45
N ASN A 354 -16.94 15.27 4.43
CA ASN A 354 -16.38 16.54 3.93
C ASN A 354 -14.85 16.43 3.80
N SER A 355 -14.23 17.51 3.34
CA SER A 355 -12.79 17.56 3.08
C SER A 355 -11.93 17.57 4.35
N LEU A 356 -12.49 18.02 5.48
CA LEU A 356 -11.87 17.89 6.82
C LEU A 356 -11.63 16.41 7.17
N GLU A 357 -12.59 15.54 6.87
CA GLU A 357 -12.48 14.10 7.14
C GLU A 357 -11.30 13.42 6.41
N ILE A 358 -10.99 13.87 5.18
CA ILE A 358 -9.83 13.39 4.41
C ILE A 358 -8.51 13.80 5.10
N THR A 359 -8.42 15.04 5.55
CA THR A 359 -7.24 15.55 6.27
C THR A 359 -7.03 14.81 7.59
N THR A 360 -8.11 14.59 8.33
CA THR A 360 -8.10 13.81 9.57
C THR A 360 -7.65 12.36 9.33
N TYR A 361 -8.05 11.73 8.22
CA TYR A 361 -7.59 10.38 7.85
C TYR A 361 -6.08 10.31 7.58
N ARG A 362 -5.52 11.26 6.81
CA ARG A 362 -4.08 11.32 6.52
C ARG A 362 -3.24 11.50 7.79
N LYS A 363 -3.74 12.29 8.74
CA LYS A 363 -3.14 12.43 10.08
C LYS A 363 -3.14 11.10 10.83
N LEU A 364 -4.24 10.35 10.78
CA LEU A 364 -4.34 9.02 11.39
C LEU A 364 -3.35 8.00 10.77
N GLU A 365 -3.16 7.99 9.45
CA GLU A 365 -2.16 7.14 8.79
C GLU A 365 -0.72 7.46 9.24
N THR A 366 -0.43 8.74 9.45
CA THR A 366 0.88 9.20 9.95
C THR A 366 1.14 8.69 11.36
N GLU A 367 0.15 8.77 12.26
CA GLU A 367 0.26 8.23 13.62
C GLU A 367 0.37 6.70 13.62
N TYR A 368 -0.39 6.01 12.76
CA TYR A 368 -0.25 4.56 12.59
C TYR A 368 1.16 4.14 12.18
N SER A 369 1.82 4.90 11.30
CA SER A 369 3.22 4.63 10.92
C SER A 369 4.16 4.70 12.12
N LYS A 370 3.95 5.67 13.03
CA LYS A 370 4.73 5.80 14.28
C LYS A 370 4.48 4.64 15.23
N TRP A 371 3.22 4.22 15.40
CA TRP A 371 2.87 3.07 16.23
C TRP A 371 3.46 1.76 15.69
N SER A 372 3.38 1.55 14.38
CA SER A 372 3.98 0.40 13.69
C SER A 372 5.50 0.34 13.90
N TRP A 373 6.20 1.47 13.71
CA TRP A 373 7.63 1.58 13.96
C TRP A 373 8.00 1.25 15.41
N SER A 374 7.25 1.80 16.37
CA SER A 374 7.44 1.59 17.81
C SER A 374 7.38 0.10 18.19
N LEU A 375 6.40 -0.65 17.66
CA LEU A 375 6.27 -2.09 17.90
C LEU A 375 7.39 -2.89 17.24
N ARG A 376 7.70 -2.62 15.97
CA ARG A 376 8.76 -3.31 15.22
C ARG A 376 10.12 -3.11 15.86
N ARG A 377 10.45 -1.88 16.26
CA ARG A 377 11.70 -1.55 16.96
C ARG A 377 11.83 -2.35 18.25
N THR A 378 10.80 -2.35 19.10
CA THR A 378 10.86 -3.11 20.35
C THR A 378 11.00 -4.61 20.09
N MET A 379 10.39 -5.14 19.04
CA MET A 379 10.61 -6.54 18.66
C MET A 379 12.05 -6.80 18.20
N LEU A 380 12.65 -5.93 17.39
CA LEU A 380 14.06 -6.07 16.98
C LEU A 380 15.01 -6.06 18.20
N ASP A 381 14.72 -5.27 19.21
CA ASP A 381 15.48 -5.25 20.46
C ASP A 381 15.32 -6.57 21.25
N ILE A 382 14.11 -7.14 21.26
CA ILE A 382 13.82 -8.44 21.88
C ILE A 382 14.50 -9.57 21.10
N GLU A 383 14.41 -9.56 19.78
CA GLU A 383 15.02 -10.53 18.88
C GLU A 383 16.53 -10.61 19.09
N ASN A 384 17.22 -9.47 19.15
CA ASN A 384 18.66 -9.43 19.39
C ASN A 384 19.08 -10.04 20.74
N LYS A 385 18.34 -9.73 21.82
CA LYS A 385 18.63 -10.33 23.13
C LYS A 385 18.38 -11.84 23.13
N LEU A 386 17.30 -12.29 22.49
CA LEU A 386 17.01 -13.71 22.38
C LEU A 386 18.02 -14.42 21.50
N TYR A 387 18.48 -13.78 20.43
CA TYR A 387 19.55 -14.29 19.58
C TYR A 387 20.86 -14.49 20.35
N ASN A 388 21.27 -13.51 21.16
CA ASN A 388 22.45 -13.64 22.02
C ASN A 388 22.30 -14.81 22.99
N ASN A 389 21.14 -14.91 23.65
CA ASN A 389 20.83 -15.98 24.59
C ASN A 389 20.80 -17.38 23.93
N ILE A 390 20.25 -17.48 22.72
CA ILE A 390 20.28 -18.72 21.94
C ILE A 390 21.73 -19.09 21.67
N GLU A 391 22.55 -18.22 21.08
CA GLU A 391 23.95 -18.53 20.78
C GLU A 391 24.78 -18.85 22.03
N ASN A 392 24.45 -18.25 23.17
CA ASN A 392 25.05 -18.54 24.48
C ASN A 392 24.55 -19.84 25.15
N GLU A 393 23.61 -20.56 24.52
CA GLU A 393 22.97 -21.78 25.06
C GLU A 393 22.22 -21.55 26.39
N THR A 394 21.72 -20.33 26.63
CA THR A 394 20.90 -20.03 27.82
C THR A 394 19.42 -20.33 27.59
N ILE A 395 18.98 -20.40 26.33
CA ILE A 395 17.59 -20.67 25.92
C ILE A 395 17.57 -21.70 24.78
N ASP A 396 16.82 -22.79 24.98
CA ASP A 396 16.63 -23.85 23.97
C ASP A 396 15.26 -23.81 23.28
N ILE A 397 14.31 -23.01 23.76
CA ILE A 397 12.94 -22.93 23.24
C ILE A 397 12.45 -21.48 23.24
N VAL A 398 11.91 -21.02 22.11
CA VAL A 398 11.20 -19.74 22.00
C VAL A 398 9.72 -19.99 21.71
N SER A 399 8.85 -19.58 22.63
CA SER A 399 7.39 -19.67 22.47
C SER A 399 6.78 -18.33 22.06
N GLU A 400 5.65 -18.38 21.36
CA GLU A 400 4.85 -17.19 21.02
C GLU A 400 4.45 -16.40 22.26
N SER A 401 4.05 -17.09 23.33
CA SER A 401 3.64 -16.48 24.60
C SER A 401 4.74 -15.63 25.24
N HIS A 402 6.00 -16.08 25.17
CA HIS A 402 7.15 -15.36 25.72
C HIS A 402 7.43 -14.06 24.94
N LEU A 403 7.33 -14.09 23.61
CA LEU A 403 7.46 -12.89 22.78
C LEU A 403 6.32 -11.89 23.02
N GLN A 404 5.08 -12.39 23.13
CA GLN A 404 3.92 -11.56 23.43
C GLN A 404 4.04 -10.87 24.80
N GLU A 405 4.57 -11.57 25.80
CA GLU A 405 4.82 -11.02 27.14
C GLU A 405 5.85 -9.89 27.11
N LYS A 406 7.00 -10.11 26.44
CA LYS A 406 8.04 -9.08 26.30
C LYS A 406 7.54 -7.84 25.54
N LEU A 407 6.68 -8.01 24.53
CA LEU A 407 6.09 -6.90 23.78
C LEU A 407 4.92 -6.21 24.50
N LYS A 408 4.40 -6.78 25.61
CA LYS A 408 3.17 -6.33 26.27
C LYS A 408 3.23 -4.87 26.72
N VAL A 409 4.34 -4.45 27.33
CA VAL A 409 4.52 -3.07 27.83
C VAL A 409 4.39 -2.07 26.67
N LYS A 410 5.13 -2.29 25.59
CA LYS A 410 5.09 -1.40 24.43
C LYS A 410 3.76 -1.45 23.68
N SER A 411 3.13 -2.64 23.61
CA SER A 411 1.77 -2.77 23.09
C SER A 411 0.80 -1.90 23.87
N GLY A 412 0.87 -1.91 25.20
CA GLY A 412 0.04 -1.07 26.07
C GLY A 412 0.27 0.43 25.87
N GLU A 413 1.53 0.86 25.67
CA GLU A 413 1.85 2.26 25.33
C GLU A 413 1.22 2.69 24.00
N VAL A 414 1.29 1.84 22.97
CA VAL A 414 0.67 2.10 21.66
C VAL A 414 -0.84 2.12 21.76
N GLU A 415 -1.46 1.17 22.47
CA GLU A 415 -2.90 1.14 22.71
C GLU A 415 -3.37 2.38 23.47
N LYS A 416 -2.58 2.87 24.44
CA LYS A 416 -2.86 4.11 25.16
C LYS A 416 -2.75 5.34 24.25
N SER A 417 -1.67 5.48 23.50
CA SER A 417 -1.47 6.59 22.56
C SER A 417 -2.57 6.64 21.48
N MET A 418 -2.97 5.47 20.98
CA MET A 418 -4.09 5.34 20.05
C MET A 418 -5.42 5.75 20.71
N SER A 419 -5.67 5.30 21.94
CA SER A 419 -6.86 5.72 22.69
C SER A 419 -6.89 7.23 22.92
N GLU A 420 -5.74 7.83 23.26
CA GLU A 420 -5.61 9.28 23.43
C GLU A 420 -5.91 10.06 22.15
N LEU A 421 -5.41 9.61 20.99
CA LEU A 421 -5.75 10.22 19.70
C LEU A 421 -7.27 10.12 19.42
N PHE A 422 -7.87 8.94 19.63
CA PHE A 422 -9.31 8.77 19.38
C PHE A 422 -10.22 9.48 20.39
N GLU A 423 -9.72 9.90 21.56
CA GLU A 423 -10.52 10.48 22.64
C GLU A 423 -10.28 11.99 22.87
N LYS A 424 -9.05 12.46 22.64
CA LYS A 424 -8.60 13.82 22.99
C LYS A 424 -8.34 14.73 21.78
N ASP A 425 -8.26 14.18 20.57
CA ASP A 425 -8.03 14.98 19.37
C ASP A 425 -9.21 15.91 19.06
N GLU A 426 -8.93 17.05 18.44
CA GLU A 426 -9.95 18.04 18.04
C GLU A 426 -10.97 17.41 17.08
N ASP A 427 -10.53 16.48 16.23
CA ASP A 427 -11.37 15.77 15.24
C ASP A 427 -11.89 14.40 15.74
N LYS A 428 -11.97 14.17 17.07
CA LYS A 428 -12.33 12.86 17.65
C LYS A 428 -13.62 12.25 17.10
N ASP A 429 -14.63 13.08 16.83
CA ASP A 429 -15.94 12.62 16.35
C ASP A 429 -15.86 12.07 14.92
N ILE A 430 -14.91 12.57 14.13
CA ILE A 430 -14.58 12.07 12.79
C ILE A 430 -13.77 10.78 12.92
N LEU A 431 -12.72 10.79 13.76
CA LEU A 431 -11.80 9.66 13.93
C LEU A 431 -12.48 8.38 14.44
N LYS A 432 -13.51 8.52 15.30
CA LYS A 432 -14.24 7.40 15.92
C LYS A 432 -14.66 6.32 14.91
N GLN A 433 -14.88 6.71 13.66
CA GLN A 433 -15.35 5.83 12.62
C GLN A 433 -14.31 4.81 12.14
N TRP A 434 -13.01 5.12 12.24
CA TRP A 434 -11.90 4.23 11.87
C TRP A 434 -11.24 3.57 13.09
N LYS A 435 -11.76 3.84 14.29
CA LYS A 435 -11.26 3.25 15.54
C LYS A 435 -11.18 1.72 15.42
N ALA A 436 -12.28 1.03 15.11
CA ALA A 436 -12.28 -0.42 15.04
C ALA A 436 -11.29 -0.99 14.00
N SER A 437 -11.20 -0.39 12.80
CA SER A 437 -10.31 -0.90 11.74
C SER A 437 -8.84 -0.72 12.07
N PHE A 438 -8.44 0.42 12.66
CA PHE A 438 -7.03 0.63 13.06
C PHE A 438 -6.63 -0.21 14.26
N TYR A 439 -7.53 -0.47 15.21
CA TYR A 439 -7.28 -1.44 16.28
C TYR A 439 -7.06 -2.86 15.72
N ILE A 440 -7.85 -3.28 14.72
CA ILE A 440 -7.63 -4.57 14.03
C ILE A 440 -6.28 -4.57 13.31
N LYS A 441 -5.95 -3.52 12.54
CA LYS A 441 -4.66 -3.39 11.84
C LYS A 441 -3.46 -3.51 12.78
N ILE A 442 -3.49 -2.85 13.94
CA ILE A 442 -2.41 -2.94 14.94
C ILE A 442 -2.35 -4.35 15.55
N LYS A 443 -3.49 -4.99 15.80
CA LYS A 443 -3.55 -6.36 16.33
C LYS A 443 -2.98 -7.37 15.34
N GLU A 444 -3.31 -7.26 14.05
CA GLU A 444 -2.76 -8.09 12.98
C GLU A 444 -1.26 -7.86 12.82
N LEU A 445 -0.84 -6.59 12.80
CA LEU A 445 0.59 -6.23 12.77
C LEU A 445 1.36 -6.88 13.92
N LYS A 446 0.82 -6.82 15.15
CA LYS A 446 1.43 -7.47 16.32
C LYS A 446 1.57 -8.98 16.13
N LYS A 447 0.51 -9.65 15.65
CA LYS A 447 0.54 -11.09 15.39
C LYS A 447 1.60 -11.45 14.35
N ASN A 448 1.69 -10.68 13.27
CA ASN A 448 2.64 -10.90 12.19
C ASN A 448 4.08 -10.72 12.67
N ILE A 449 4.38 -9.62 13.37
CA ILE A 449 5.71 -9.34 13.94
C ILE A 449 6.16 -10.48 14.87
N VAL A 450 5.27 -10.95 15.76
CA VAL A 450 5.57 -12.05 16.68
C VAL A 450 5.81 -13.35 15.93
N GLY A 451 4.93 -13.71 14.98
CA GLY A 451 5.05 -14.94 14.21
C GLY A 451 6.32 -14.99 13.36
N GLU A 452 6.66 -13.88 12.70
CA GLU A 452 7.87 -13.77 11.89
C GLU A 452 9.14 -13.91 12.76
N THR A 453 9.20 -13.20 13.89
CA THR A 453 10.33 -13.27 14.83
C THR A 453 10.49 -14.68 15.40
N MET A 454 9.39 -15.32 15.77
CA MET A 454 9.39 -16.70 16.27
C MET A 454 9.95 -17.67 15.22
N ARG A 455 9.57 -17.53 13.95
CA ARG A 455 10.09 -18.36 12.85
C ARG A 455 11.60 -18.17 12.69
N LYS A 456 12.07 -16.92 12.64
CA LYS A 456 13.50 -16.59 12.52
C LYS A 456 14.33 -17.18 13.67
N LEU A 457 13.89 -16.99 14.93
CA LEU A 457 14.62 -17.51 16.10
C LEU A 457 14.61 -19.05 16.17
N ASN A 458 13.51 -19.70 15.76
CA ASN A 458 13.45 -21.16 15.72
C ASN A 458 14.32 -21.77 14.61
N GLU A 459 14.49 -21.08 13.47
CA GLU A 459 15.45 -21.48 12.44
C GLU A 459 16.89 -21.43 12.98
N ILE A 460 17.23 -20.38 13.75
CA ILE A 460 18.55 -20.22 14.38
C ILE A 460 18.79 -21.30 15.46
N LEU A 461 17.77 -21.65 16.25
CA LEU A 461 17.84 -22.76 17.22
C LEU A 461 18.15 -24.10 16.55
N LYS A 462 17.45 -24.42 15.44
CA LYS A 462 17.72 -25.66 14.67
C LYS A 462 19.15 -25.70 14.16
N GLN A 463 19.63 -24.56 13.68
CA GLN A 463 20.98 -24.35 13.18
C GLN A 463 22.04 -24.56 14.25
N GLN A 464 21.83 -24.05 15.46
CA GLN A 464 22.78 -24.15 16.56
C GLN A 464 23.21 -25.59 16.86
N HIS A 465 22.30 -26.56 16.78
CA HIS A 465 22.62 -27.97 16.99
C HIS A 465 23.67 -28.51 16.00
N VAL A 466 23.67 -28.02 14.76
CA VAL A 466 24.63 -28.41 13.71
C VAL A 466 26.00 -27.76 13.94
N LYS A 467 26.02 -26.51 14.41
CA LYS A 467 27.24 -25.73 14.67
C LYS A 467 28.13 -26.31 15.79
N LYS A 468 27.53 -26.98 16.78
CA LYS A 468 28.22 -27.51 17.97
C LYS A 468 29.44 -28.38 17.65
N ALA A 469 29.43 -29.13 16.55
CA ALA A 469 30.55 -29.96 16.13
C ALA A 469 31.76 -29.15 15.64
N ILE A 470 31.52 -28.09 14.87
CA ILE A 470 32.57 -27.21 14.31
C ILE A 470 33.21 -26.39 15.44
N ASP A 471 32.39 -25.80 16.30
CA ASP A 471 32.87 -25.00 17.44
C ASP A 471 33.71 -25.88 18.40
N ALA A 472 33.28 -27.12 18.68
CA ALA A 472 34.04 -28.04 19.54
C ALA A 472 35.44 -28.39 18.98
N GLN A 473 35.55 -28.58 17.66
CA GLN A 473 36.84 -28.84 17.02
C GLN A 473 37.76 -27.62 17.09
N ARG A 474 37.23 -26.41 16.84
CA ARG A 474 37.99 -25.16 16.98
C ARG A 474 38.53 -24.98 18.40
N THR A 475 37.65 -25.12 19.39
CA THR A 475 38.02 -25.04 20.81
C THR A 475 39.11 -26.05 21.18
N CYS A 476 39.04 -27.29 20.67
CA CYS A 476 40.08 -28.30 20.90
C CYS A 476 41.46 -27.85 20.39
N HIS A 477 41.52 -27.27 19.19
CA HIS A 477 42.78 -26.75 18.63
C HIS A 477 43.32 -25.54 19.41
N GLU A 478 42.45 -24.60 19.81
CA GLU A 478 42.83 -23.44 20.64
C GLU A 478 43.44 -23.89 21.97
N ASN A 479 42.78 -24.84 22.64
CA ASN A 479 43.23 -25.40 23.92
C ASN A 479 44.60 -26.07 23.80
N THR A 480 44.77 -26.86 22.74
CA THR A 480 46.04 -27.55 22.47
C THR A 480 47.17 -26.56 22.22
N LEU A 481 46.90 -25.47 21.48
CA LEU A 481 47.87 -24.42 21.21
C LEU A 481 48.24 -23.66 22.49
N LEU A 482 47.26 -23.33 23.33
CA LEU A 482 47.49 -22.56 24.56
C LEU A 482 48.34 -23.36 25.57
N GLU A 483 48.03 -24.65 25.77
CA GLU A 483 48.81 -25.52 26.66
C GLU A 483 50.25 -25.73 26.16
N LYS A 484 50.43 -26.01 24.86
CA LYS A 484 51.78 -26.17 24.30
C LYS A 484 52.59 -24.87 24.32
N SER A 485 51.93 -23.72 24.16
CA SER A 485 52.58 -22.40 24.30
C SER A 485 53.05 -22.17 25.73
N LYS A 486 52.25 -22.59 26.73
CA LYS A 486 52.61 -22.55 28.15
C LYS A 486 53.78 -23.48 28.47
N GLU A 487 53.79 -24.72 27.95
CA GLU A 487 54.92 -25.65 28.08
C GLU A 487 56.21 -25.04 27.50
N LEU A 488 56.14 -24.48 26.28
CA LEU A 488 57.28 -23.82 25.65
C LEU A 488 57.77 -22.62 26.48
N ALA A 489 56.85 -21.80 27.00
CA ALA A 489 57.20 -20.65 27.83
C ALA A 489 57.91 -21.05 29.12
N LEU A 490 57.49 -22.17 29.74
CA LEU A 490 58.16 -22.74 30.93
C LEU A 490 59.59 -23.20 30.61
N THR A 491 59.84 -23.76 29.42
CA THR A 491 61.19 -24.16 28.99
C THR A 491 62.12 -22.99 28.64
N LEU A 492 61.55 -21.83 28.30
CA LEU A 492 62.27 -20.63 27.87
C LEU A 492 62.35 -19.53 28.95
N LYS A 493 61.82 -19.78 30.14
CA LYS A 493 61.75 -18.84 31.26
C LYS A 493 63.12 -18.26 31.64
N ASP A 494 64.18 -19.07 31.56
CA ASP A 494 65.56 -18.66 31.89
C ASP A 494 66.24 -17.82 30.77
N LYS A 495 65.60 -17.70 29.60
CA LYS A 495 66.11 -16.97 28.41
C LYS A 495 65.26 -15.73 28.07
N ALA A 496 64.38 -15.30 28.97
CA ALA A 496 63.35 -14.29 28.69
C ALA A 496 63.90 -12.90 28.29
N ASN A 497 65.16 -12.57 28.56
CA ASN A 497 65.74 -11.24 28.33
C ASN A 497 66.09 -10.92 26.85
N ASN A 498 65.86 -11.83 25.89
CA ASN A 498 66.16 -11.61 24.47
C ASN A 498 64.90 -11.76 23.60
N GLU A 499 64.13 -10.68 23.48
CA GLU A 499 62.85 -10.63 22.73
C GLU A 499 62.97 -11.12 21.29
N THR A 500 64.06 -10.77 20.59
CA THR A 500 64.32 -11.22 19.22
C THR A 500 64.45 -12.74 19.09
N ASN A 501 65.00 -13.41 20.11
CA ASN A 501 65.09 -14.87 20.14
C ASN A 501 63.75 -15.50 20.55
N LEU A 502 63.04 -14.90 21.52
CA LEU A 502 61.70 -15.35 21.92
C LEU A 502 60.72 -15.34 20.74
N LYS A 503 60.71 -14.28 19.92
CA LYS A 503 59.86 -14.21 18.73
C LYS A 503 60.25 -15.29 17.71
N LYS A 504 61.54 -15.51 17.45
CA LYS A 504 61.99 -16.57 16.53
C LYS A 504 61.59 -17.97 16.97
N GLU A 505 61.76 -18.29 18.26
CA GLU A 505 61.36 -19.59 18.83
C GLU A 505 59.84 -19.77 18.77
N PHE A 506 59.08 -18.73 19.13
CA PHE A 506 57.62 -18.74 19.00
C PHE A 506 57.17 -18.90 17.55
N ASP A 507 57.72 -18.15 16.61
CA ASP A 507 57.36 -18.23 15.18
C ASP A 507 57.66 -19.63 14.61
N SER A 508 58.75 -20.27 15.06
CA SER A 508 59.08 -21.66 14.68
C SER A 508 58.04 -22.63 15.25
N PHE A 509 57.74 -22.53 16.54
CA PHE A 509 56.70 -23.32 17.20
C PHE A 509 55.32 -23.13 16.55
N TRP A 510 54.95 -21.88 16.27
CA TRP A 510 53.68 -21.52 15.64
C TRP A 510 53.54 -22.17 14.26
N LYS A 511 54.58 -22.08 13.43
CA LYS A 511 54.61 -22.72 12.10
C LYS A 511 54.44 -24.23 12.17
N ASP A 512 55.07 -24.89 13.14
CA ASP A 512 54.96 -26.33 13.32
C ASP A 512 53.58 -26.76 13.83
N CYS A 513 52.97 -25.97 14.72
CA CYS A 513 51.60 -26.19 15.19
C CYS A 513 50.58 -25.99 14.08
N VAL A 514 50.67 -24.90 13.30
CA VAL A 514 49.79 -24.65 12.15
C VAL A 514 49.93 -25.75 11.09
N LYS A 515 51.15 -26.27 10.85
CA LYS A 515 51.36 -27.44 9.96
C LYS A 515 50.63 -28.70 10.43
N LYS A 516 50.64 -28.99 11.73
CA LYS A 516 49.93 -30.15 12.30
C LYS A 516 48.42 -29.99 12.17
N ILE A 517 47.89 -28.82 12.51
CA ILE A 517 46.46 -28.50 12.37
C ILE A 517 46.02 -28.64 10.91
N LYS A 518 46.85 -28.17 9.95
CA LYS A 518 46.59 -28.33 8.51
C LYS A 518 46.61 -29.79 8.03
N ALA A 519 47.35 -30.68 8.71
CA ALA A 519 47.38 -32.11 8.39
C ALA A 519 46.18 -32.86 8.99
N GLU A 520 45.69 -32.42 10.15
CA GLU A 520 44.53 -32.99 10.86
C GLU A 520 43.20 -32.53 10.26
N THR A 521 43.15 -31.30 9.76
CA THR A 521 41.93 -30.68 9.23
C THR A 521 42.16 -30.15 7.81
N PRO A 522 41.52 -30.72 6.78
CA PRO A 522 41.66 -30.22 5.42
C PRO A 522 41.12 -28.78 5.31
N PRO A 523 41.78 -27.91 4.53
CA PRO A 523 41.35 -26.53 4.37
C PRO A 523 39.95 -26.47 3.77
N ILE A 524 39.16 -25.51 4.22
CA ILE A 524 37.80 -25.29 3.71
C ILE A 524 37.97 -24.80 2.27
N LYS A 525 37.40 -25.52 1.29
CA LYS A 525 37.53 -25.15 -0.14
C LYS A 525 36.68 -23.92 -0.47
N ASP A 526 37.09 -23.22 -1.53
CA ASP A 526 36.28 -22.15 -2.09
C ASP A 526 35.05 -22.79 -2.70
N THR A 527 33.95 -22.07 -2.58
CA THR A 527 32.70 -22.48 -3.20
C THR A 527 32.63 -21.86 -4.58
N ASP A 528 32.33 -22.69 -5.57
CA ASP A 528 31.95 -22.27 -6.91
C ASP A 528 30.48 -22.63 -7.13
N VAL A 529 29.59 -21.76 -6.63
CA VAL A 529 28.13 -21.96 -6.65
C VAL A 529 27.65 -22.17 -8.08
N LEU A 530 28.23 -21.43 -9.01
CA LEU A 530 27.89 -21.50 -10.43
C LEU A 530 28.27 -22.85 -11.02
N LYS A 531 29.44 -23.41 -10.67
CA LYS A 531 29.86 -24.75 -11.11
C LYS A 531 29.04 -25.87 -10.49
N ASP A 532 28.70 -25.77 -9.20
CA ASP A 532 27.82 -26.73 -8.54
C ASP A 532 26.43 -26.73 -9.19
N MET A 533 25.91 -25.54 -9.52
CA MET A 533 24.65 -25.44 -10.22
C MET A 533 24.74 -26.00 -11.66
N GLN A 534 25.81 -25.68 -12.38
CA GLN A 534 26.03 -26.29 -13.70
C GLN A 534 26.07 -27.81 -13.62
N GLN A 535 26.60 -28.39 -12.54
CA GLN A 535 26.59 -29.83 -12.33
C GLN A 535 25.16 -30.33 -12.07
N LEU A 536 24.39 -29.66 -11.21
CA LEU A 536 23.00 -30.02 -10.94
C LEU A 536 22.14 -30.00 -12.22
N LEU A 537 22.24 -28.95 -13.05
CA LEU A 537 21.51 -28.89 -14.31
C LEU A 537 21.95 -29.98 -15.30
N ARG A 538 23.24 -30.34 -15.33
CA ARG A 538 23.73 -31.49 -16.12
C ARG A 538 23.12 -32.80 -15.63
N ASP A 539 23.04 -33.00 -14.32
CA ASP A 539 22.50 -34.21 -13.71
C ASP A 539 20.98 -34.34 -13.95
N ILE A 540 20.24 -33.23 -14.02
CA ILE A 540 18.80 -33.23 -14.31
C ILE A 540 18.48 -33.53 -15.79
N TYR A 541 19.32 -33.08 -16.74
CA TYR A 541 19.00 -33.13 -18.17
C TYR A 541 19.86 -34.10 -19.01
N GLU A 542 20.79 -34.84 -18.39
CA GLU A 542 21.69 -35.91 -18.92
C GLU A 542 22.53 -35.59 -20.19
N SER A 543 22.25 -34.50 -20.90
CA SER A 543 22.92 -34.04 -22.12
C SER A 543 22.88 -32.51 -22.19
N GLY A 544 23.83 -31.85 -21.52
CA GLY A 544 23.81 -30.39 -21.42
C GLY A 544 24.06 -29.69 -22.76
N PRO A 545 23.37 -28.59 -23.08
CA PRO A 545 23.95 -27.60 -23.95
C PRO A 545 24.91 -26.79 -23.08
N VAL A 546 26.20 -27.10 -23.12
CA VAL A 546 27.27 -26.20 -22.60
C VAL A 546 27.13 -24.79 -23.21
N LYS A 547 26.46 -24.66 -24.38
CA LYS A 547 26.07 -23.40 -25.02
C LYS A 547 25.00 -22.58 -24.27
N ALA A 548 24.09 -23.21 -23.52
CA ALA A 548 22.99 -22.52 -22.85
C ALA A 548 23.47 -21.61 -21.72
N TRP A 549 24.66 -21.84 -21.14
CA TRP A 549 25.15 -21.01 -20.05
C TRP A 549 25.76 -19.67 -20.51
N THR A 550 26.36 -19.66 -21.70
CA THR A 550 26.88 -18.45 -22.38
C THR A 550 25.79 -17.68 -23.11
N GLU A 551 24.70 -18.34 -23.52
CA GLU A 551 23.58 -17.76 -24.26
C GLU A 551 22.30 -17.58 -23.41
N SER A 552 22.33 -17.94 -22.11
CA SER A 552 21.17 -17.84 -21.19
C SER A 552 20.70 -16.40 -21.11
N LYS A 553 19.40 -16.16 -21.35
CA LYS A 553 18.82 -14.83 -21.18
C LYS A 553 18.57 -14.58 -19.70
N ASP A 554 18.80 -13.35 -19.27
CA ASP A 554 18.40 -12.92 -17.92
C ASP A 554 16.88 -12.72 -17.89
N VAL A 555 16.18 -13.68 -17.26
CA VAL A 555 14.70 -13.78 -17.23
C VAL A 555 14.05 -12.53 -16.61
N PHE A 556 14.77 -11.78 -15.76
CA PHE A 556 14.30 -10.52 -15.18
C PHE A 556 14.27 -9.36 -16.19
N SER A 557 15.10 -9.44 -17.25
CA SER A 557 15.26 -8.41 -18.27
C SER A 557 14.51 -8.69 -19.57
N VAL A 558 13.88 -9.86 -19.69
CA VAL A 558 13.20 -10.29 -20.91
C VAL A 558 11.95 -9.42 -21.19
N LEU A 559 11.80 -8.98 -22.44
CA LEU A 559 10.66 -8.18 -22.91
C LEU A 559 9.38 -9.02 -23.10
N SER A 560 9.52 -10.30 -23.47
CA SER A 560 8.40 -11.23 -23.65
C SER A 560 8.80 -12.67 -23.34
N TYR A 561 7.96 -13.37 -22.59
CA TYR A 561 8.07 -14.78 -22.24
C TYR A 561 7.50 -15.72 -23.33
N SER A 562 7.13 -15.19 -24.51
CA SER A 562 6.55 -16.00 -25.61
C SER A 562 7.46 -17.14 -26.06
N GLU A 563 8.77 -16.93 -26.02
CA GLU A 563 9.74 -17.98 -26.37
C GLU A 563 9.82 -19.11 -25.32
N TYR A 564 9.38 -18.83 -24.09
CA TYR A 564 9.47 -19.73 -22.93
C TYR A 564 8.25 -20.60 -22.70
N VAL A 565 7.15 -20.39 -23.45
CA VAL A 565 5.91 -21.15 -23.25
C VAL A 565 5.55 -22.00 -24.46
N GLN A 566 4.79 -23.07 -24.21
CA GLN A 566 4.13 -23.88 -25.20
C GLN A 566 2.63 -23.96 -24.89
N PHE A 567 1.78 -23.52 -25.81
CA PHE A 567 0.34 -23.57 -25.64
C PHE A 567 -0.17 -25.01 -25.63
N LYS A 568 -1.04 -25.34 -24.67
CA LYS A 568 -1.71 -26.65 -24.62
C LYS A 568 -2.66 -26.74 -25.84
N LYS A 569 -2.54 -27.78 -26.67
CA LYS A 569 -3.47 -27.98 -27.80
C LYS A 569 -4.89 -28.12 -27.25
N SER A 570 -5.81 -27.26 -27.67
CA SER A 570 -7.23 -27.37 -27.33
C SER A 570 -7.81 -28.65 -27.92
N SER A 571 -7.93 -29.71 -27.12
CA SER A 571 -8.67 -30.90 -27.48
C SER A 571 -10.16 -30.68 -27.20
N GLU A 572 -10.81 -29.81 -27.98
CA GLU A 572 -12.28 -29.68 -28.04
C GLU A 572 -12.67 -28.82 -29.27
N ILE A 573 -12.56 -29.40 -30.47
CA ILE A 573 -13.38 -29.02 -31.62
C ILE A 573 -14.00 -30.30 -32.15
N THR A 574 -15.15 -30.66 -31.60
CA THR A 574 -16.09 -31.57 -32.27
C THR A 574 -17.02 -30.73 -33.14
N GLY A 575 -16.90 -30.85 -34.46
CA GLY A 575 -18.00 -30.59 -35.39
C GLY A 575 -17.79 -29.46 -36.40
N HIS A 576 -17.42 -29.86 -37.61
CA HIS A 576 -17.70 -29.22 -38.91
C HIS A 576 -17.14 -27.82 -39.22
N ALA A 577 -15.90 -27.81 -39.72
CA ALA A 577 -15.57 -27.26 -41.04
C ALA A 577 -14.13 -27.67 -41.40
N LYS A 578 -13.98 -28.74 -42.20
CA LYS A 578 -12.75 -28.92 -42.99
C LYS A 578 -12.83 -27.88 -44.10
N ASN A 579 -11.97 -26.87 -44.05
CA ASN A 579 -11.45 -26.23 -45.24
C ASN A 579 -9.98 -25.93 -45.04
N GLU A 580 -9.22 -26.34 -46.05
CA GLU A 580 -7.79 -26.21 -46.20
C GLU A 580 -7.38 -24.74 -46.13
N ILE A 581 -6.75 -24.34 -45.03
CA ILE A 581 -5.78 -23.26 -45.04
C ILE A 581 -4.49 -23.91 -44.52
N SER A 582 -3.47 -23.86 -45.37
CA SER A 582 -2.10 -24.24 -45.09
C SER A 582 -1.68 -23.80 -43.70
N ALA A 583 -1.01 -24.71 -42.99
CA ALA A 583 -0.32 -24.46 -41.74
C ALA A 583 0.81 -23.43 -41.94
N GLU A 584 0.46 -22.17 -42.13
CA GLU A 584 1.33 -21.07 -41.80
C GLU A 584 1.34 -20.95 -40.28
N LYS A 585 2.56 -20.88 -39.72
CA LYS A 585 2.84 -20.68 -38.30
C LYS A 585 2.05 -19.45 -37.79
N LEU A 586 0.85 -19.64 -37.26
CA LEU A 586 0.24 -18.65 -36.37
C LEU A 586 1.07 -18.67 -35.08
N ASP A 587 2.03 -17.76 -35.03
CA ASP A 587 2.82 -17.43 -33.85
C ASP A 587 1.85 -16.86 -32.81
N TYR A 588 1.29 -17.72 -31.96
CA TYR A 588 0.44 -17.29 -30.85
C TYR A 588 1.31 -16.49 -29.87
N LYS A 589 1.33 -15.16 -30.02
CA LYS A 589 1.89 -14.27 -29.00
C LYS A 589 1.15 -14.48 -27.69
N LEU A 590 1.89 -14.54 -26.58
CA LEU A 590 1.31 -14.50 -25.23
C LEU A 590 0.37 -13.29 -25.10
N SER A 591 -0.72 -13.45 -24.35
CA SER A 591 -1.52 -12.30 -23.93
C SER A 591 -0.69 -11.44 -22.96
N GLN A 592 -0.95 -10.13 -22.95
CA GLN A 592 -0.29 -9.20 -22.03
C GLN A 592 -0.55 -9.56 -20.56
N GLU A 593 -1.73 -10.10 -20.25
CA GLU A 593 -2.06 -10.62 -18.93
C GLU A 593 -1.11 -11.76 -18.53
N ALA A 594 -0.91 -12.72 -19.43
CA ALA A 594 -0.03 -13.85 -19.15
C ALA A 594 1.44 -13.41 -19.04
N GLU A 595 1.89 -12.42 -19.83
CA GLU A 595 3.23 -11.81 -19.68
C GLU A 595 3.42 -11.19 -18.29
N ALA A 596 2.42 -10.42 -17.84
CA ALA A 596 2.45 -9.77 -16.52
C ALA A 596 2.41 -10.80 -15.38
N GLN A 597 1.62 -11.86 -15.52
CA GLN A 597 1.53 -12.96 -14.53
C GLN A 597 2.85 -13.74 -14.44
N ILE A 598 3.48 -14.08 -15.57
CA ILE A 598 4.79 -14.75 -15.57
C ILE A 598 5.84 -13.85 -14.92
N ARG A 599 5.83 -12.54 -15.21
CA ARG A 599 6.74 -11.59 -14.56
C ARG A 599 6.52 -11.53 -13.05
N ALA A 600 5.27 -11.50 -12.60
CA ALA A 600 4.92 -11.53 -11.18
C ALA A 600 5.40 -12.83 -10.51
N LEU A 601 5.24 -13.99 -11.17
CA LEU A 601 5.77 -15.27 -10.71
C LEU A 601 7.28 -15.25 -10.59
N VAL A 602 8.00 -14.77 -11.61
CA VAL A 602 9.47 -14.67 -11.61
C VAL A 602 9.95 -13.82 -10.43
N ASN A 603 9.32 -12.66 -10.21
CA ASN A 603 9.66 -11.75 -9.12
C ASN A 603 9.34 -12.35 -7.74
N ASP A 604 8.21 -13.06 -7.60
CA ASP A 604 7.86 -13.78 -6.37
C ASP A 604 8.86 -14.90 -6.06
N ILE A 605 9.18 -15.76 -7.05
CA ILE A 605 10.14 -16.85 -6.89
C ILE A 605 11.52 -16.29 -6.49
N ALA A 606 11.98 -15.23 -7.14
CA ALA A 606 13.23 -14.58 -6.79
C ALA A 606 13.22 -14.09 -5.34
N HIS A 607 12.16 -13.38 -4.94
CA HIS A 607 12.05 -12.91 -3.57
C HIS A 607 12.07 -14.02 -2.52
N GLN A 608 11.29 -15.08 -2.73
CA GLN A 608 11.23 -16.21 -1.82
C GLN A 608 12.56 -16.97 -1.77
N THR A 609 13.27 -17.03 -2.89
CA THR A 609 14.62 -17.61 -2.96
C THR A 609 15.61 -16.77 -2.16
N ASP A 610 15.58 -15.44 -2.28
CA ASP A 610 16.41 -14.52 -1.49
C ASP A 610 16.16 -14.77 0.01
N GLN A 611 14.90 -14.85 0.46
CA GLN A 611 14.56 -15.16 1.85
C GLN A 611 15.11 -16.53 2.30
N LYS A 612 15.01 -17.54 1.45
CA LYS A 612 15.49 -18.89 1.76
C LYS A 612 17.02 -18.95 1.85
N ILE A 613 17.74 -18.24 0.97
CA ILE A 613 19.20 -18.10 1.04
C ILE A 613 19.62 -17.45 2.35
N MET A 614 18.95 -16.37 2.76
CA MET A 614 19.21 -15.72 4.05
C MET A 614 18.93 -16.66 5.23
N SER A 615 17.91 -17.52 5.12
CA SER A 615 17.60 -18.52 6.15
C SER A 615 18.70 -19.58 6.31
N TYR A 616 19.53 -19.85 5.30
CA TYR A 616 20.60 -20.87 5.39
C TYR A 616 21.76 -20.47 6.30
N ASN A 617 21.92 -19.18 6.59
CA ASN A 617 22.99 -18.66 7.46
C ASN A 617 24.38 -19.13 7.02
N ILE A 618 24.67 -19.01 5.73
CA ILE A 618 25.87 -19.53 5.07
C ILE A 618 27.14 -18.93 5.70
N ALA A 619 27.07 -17.70 6.22
CA ALA A 619 28.17 -17.04 6.93
C ALA A 619 28.62 -17.78 8.21
N LYS A 620 27.74 -18.59 8.81
CA LYS A 620 28.04 -19.38 10.02
C LYS A 620 28.14 -20.88 9.76
N MET A 621 27.36 -21.42 8.82
CA MET A 621 27.29 -22.86 8.57
C MET A 621 28.17 -23.33 7.40
N GLY A 622 28.63 -22.37 6.60
CA GLY A 622 29.25 -22.64 5.32
C GLY A 622 28.21 -23.04 4.28
N TYR A 623 28.62 -22.98 3.03
CA TYR A 623 27.79 -23.39 1.91
C TYR A 623 27.79 -24.91 1.77
N ASN A 624 26.60 -25.47 1.53
CA ASN A 624 26.42 -26.85 1.14
C ASN A 624 25.75 -26.93 -0.25
N LYS A 625 26.26 -27.81 -1.11
CA LYS A 625 25.67 -28.07 -2.44
C LYS A 625 24.19 -28.48 -2.38
N THR A 626 23.72 -29.04 -1.25
CA THR A 626 22.30 -29.35 -1.06
C THR A 626 21.41 -28.11 -1.08
N TYR A 627 21.94 -26.92 -0.74
CA TYR A 627 21.18 -25.67 -0.82
C TYR A 627 20.76 -25.37 -2.26
N ILE A 628 21.63 -25.60 -3.24
CA ILE A 628 21.29 -25.41 -4.65
C ILE A 628 20.23 -26.42 -5.11
N GLN A 629 20.26 -27.65 -4.61
CA GLN A 629 19.20 -28.63 -4.85
C GLN A 629 17.86 -28.15 -4.26
N GLU A 630 17.84 -27.71 -3.01
CA GLU A 630 16.61 -27.23 -2.34
C GLU A 630 16.02 -25.97 -2.98
N LEU A 631 16.86 -25.09 -3.54
CA LEU A 631 16.43 -23.93 -4.31
C LEU A 631 15.85 -24.37 -5.65
N ALA A 632 16.53 -25.25 -6.37
CA ALA A 632 16.07 -25.79 -7.65
C ALA A 632 14.73 -26.54 -7.50
N ASP A 633 14.59 -27.39 -6.48
CA ASP A 633 13.36 -28.12 -6.18
C ASP A 633 12.22 -27.18 -5.80
N TYR A 634 12.51 -26.12 -5.04
CA TYR A 634 11.52 -25.08 -4.71
C TYR A 634 11.04 -24.33 -5.95
N ILE A 635 11.96 -23.87 -6.80
CA ILE A 635 11.63 -23.17 -8.05
C ILE A 635 10.79 -24.07 -8.93
N LYS A 636 11.16 -25.35 -9.05
CA LYS A 636 10.41 -26.34 -9.83
C LYS A 636 9.00 -26.54 -9.28
N ALA A 637 8.84 -26.68 -7.96
CA ALA A 637 7.53 -26.79 -7.33
C ALA A 637 6.64 -25.58 -7.61
N ARG A 638 7.18 -24.36 -7.46
CA ARG A 638 6.43 -23.11 -7.73
C ARG A 638 5.98 -22.99 -9.19
N ILE A 639 6.83 -23.39 -10.15
CA ILE A 639 6.45 -23.42 -11.56
C ILE A 639 5.33 -24.43 -11.80
N VAL A 640 5.43 -25.63 -11.22
CA VAL A 640 4.40 -26.67 -11.36
C VAL A 640 3.06 -26.24 -10.74
N ASP A 641 3.08 -25.62 -9.56
CA ASP A 641 1.88 -25.09 -8.91
C ASP A 641 1.21 -24.04 -9.82
N PHE A 642 2.00 -23.13 -10.39
CA PHE A 642 1.49 -22.13 -11.33
C PHE A 642 0.89 -22.75 -12.61
N GLU A 643 1.51 -23.80 -13.16
CA GLU A 643 0.97 -24.51 -14.34
C GLU A 643 -0.33 -25.28 -14.07
N GLN A 644 -0.60 -25.62 -12.80
CA GLN A 644 -1.86 -26.27 -12.39
C GLN A 644 -3.00 -25.25 -12.31
N ASP A 645 -2.71 -24.03 -11.85
CA ASP A 645 -3.69 -22.94 -11.76
C ASP A 645 -4.04 -22.37 -13.14
N PHE A 646 -3.12 -22.40 -14.12
CA PHE A 646 -3.32 -21.85 -15.46
C PHE A 646 -3.45 -22.92 -16.57
N ARG A 647 -4.64 -22.99 -17.20
CA ARG A 647 -4.97 -24.06 -18.17
C ARG A 647 -4.45 -23.87 -19.61
N ASN A 648 -3.78 -22.77 -19.93
CA ASN A 648 -3.60 -22.36 -21.33
C ASN A 648 -2.22 -22.69 -21.94
N TYR A 649 -1.16 -22.76 -21.13
CA TYR A 649 0.20 -23.03 -21.57
C TYR A 649 1.01 -23.81 -20.53
N VAL A 650 2.16 -24.33 -20.95
CA VAL A 650 3.18 -25.01 -20.13
C VAL A 650 4.51 -24.33 -20.42
N PHE A 651 5.38 -24.19 -19.42
CA PHE A 651 6.71 -23.66 -19.62
C PHE A 651 7.61 -24.70 -20.29
N LYS A 652 8.46 -24.25 -21.21
CA LYS A 652 9.51 -25.09 -21.77
C LYS A 652 10.63 -25.25 -20.74
N ASN A 653 11.43 -26.31 -20.87
CA ASN A 653 12.55 -26.59 -19.96
C ASN A 653 13.56 -25.43 -19.92
N GLU A 654 13.70 -24.69 -21.01
CA GLU A 654 14.55 -23.50 -21.13
C GLU A 654 14.15 -22.41 -20.12
N PHE A 655 12.86 -22.25 -19.82
CA PHE A 655 12.40 -21.26 -18.83
C PHE A 655 12.90 -21.58 -17.43
N TYR A 656 12.71 -22.83 -17.00
CA TYR A 656 13.21 -23.30 -15.72
C TYR A 656 14.73 -23.14 -15.64
N MET A 657 15.46 -23.57 -16.68
CA MET A 657 16.92 -23.43 -16.72
C MET A 657 17.37 -21.98 -16.61
N ASP A 658 16.84 -21.08 -17.46
CA ASP A 658 17.24 -19.68 -17.49
C ASP A 658 16.82 -18.95 -16.20
N LEU A 659 15.67 -19.29 -15.61
CA LEU A 659 15.22 -18.72 -14.34
C LEU A 659 16.17 -19.09 -13.21
N VAL A 660 16.50 -20.38 -13.08
CA VAL A 660 17.41 -20.81 -12.01
C VAL A 660 18.82 -20.26 -12.24
N ILE A 661 19.31 -20.21 -13.49
CA ILE A 661 20.59 -19.57 -13.82
C ILE A 661 20.58 -18.08 -13.46
N SER A 662 19.50 -17.36 -13.76
CA SER A 662 19.38 -15.92 -13.48
C SER A 662 19.37 -15.65 -11.98
N ILE A 663 18.61 -16.43 -11.20
CA ILE A 663 18.58 -16.36 -9.74
C ILE A 663 19.97 -16.69 -9.16
N CYS A 664 20.60 -17.79 -9.59
CA CYS A 664 21.93 -18.14 -9.10
C CYS A 664 22.98 -17.09 -9.46
N LYS A 665 22.94 -16.49 -10.66
CA LYS A 665 23.85 -15.40 -11.05
C LYS A 665 23.66 -14.16 -10.17
N ARG A 666 22.40 -13.79 -9.89
CA ARG A 666 22.02 -12.69 -8.99
C ARG A 666 22.55 -12.91 -7.57
N GLU A 667 22.33 -14.11 -7.03
CA GLU A 667 22.65 -14.46 -5.64
C GLU A 667 24.09 -14.96 -5.41
N ASN A 668 24.84 -15.24 -6.49
CA ASN A 668 26.19 -15.80 -6.40
C ASN A 668 27.13 -14.95 -5.53
N LYS A 669 27.05 -13.62 -5.68
CA LYS A 669 27.90 -12.71 -4.89
C LYS A 669 27.60 -12.81 -3.40
N ILE A 670 26.32 -12.90 -3.04
CA ILE A 670 25.87 -13.00 -1.64
C ILE A 670 26.33 -14.34 -1.04
N ILE A 671 26.03 -15.45 -1.71
CA ILE A 671 26.42 -16.79 -1.23
C ILE A 671 27.94 -16.92 -1.11
N THR A 672 28.69 -16.43 -2.11
CA THR A 672 30.16 -16.49 -2.11
C THR A 672 30.75 -15.60 -1.02
N ASP A 673 30.21 -14.38 -0.81
CA ASP A 673 30.68 -13.50 0.27
C ASP A 673 30.39 -14.10 1.65
N GLN A 674 29.20 -14.66 1.85
CA GLN A 674 28.84 -15.34 3.09
C GLN A 674 29.76 -16.55 3.34
N HIS A 675 29.98 -17.41 2.33
CA HIS A 675 30.87 -18.57 2.48
C HIS A 675 32.33 -18.16 2.71
N ARG A 676 32.77 -17.06 2.10
CA ARG A 676 34.09 -16.47 2.36
C ARG A 676 34.23 -16.06 3.82
N ARG A 677 33.23 -15.38 4.40
CA ARG A 677 33.22 -15.04 5.84
C ARG A 677 33.24 -16.29 6.72
N PHE A 678 32.46 -17.32 6.36
CA PHE A 678 32.49 -18.61 7.06
C PHE A 678 33.88 -19.23 7.05
N ARG A 679 34.54 -19.24 5.89
CA ARG A 679 35.90 -19.75 5.74
C ARG A 679 36.90 -18.92 6.55
N GLU A 680 36.86 -17.60 6.46
CA GLU A 680 37.76 -16.72 7.23
C GLU A 680 37.61 -16.96 8.75
N ALA A 681 36.40 -17.26 9.23
CA ALA A 681 36.13 -17.51 10.64
C ALA A 681 36.41 -18.95 11.12
N ASN A 682 36.36 -19.95 10.23
CA ASN A 682 36.39 -21.37 10.63
C ASN A 682 37.51 -22.18 9.96
N ASP A 683 38.17 -21.67 8.93
CA ASP A 683 39.35 -22.34 8.37
C ASP A 683 40.47 -22.28 9.41
N PRO A 684 40.94 -23.44 9.93
CA PRO A 684 41.86 -23.43 11.05
C PRO A 684 43.16 -22.69 10.74
N VAL A 685 43.65 -22.73 9.50
CA VAL A 685 44.91 -22.09 9.13
C VAL A 685 44.75 -20.58 9.10
N LEU A 686 43.71 -20.06 8.43
CA LEU A 686 43.45 -18.62 8.36
C LEU A 686 43.12 -18.04 9.75
N TYR A 687 42.30 -18.75 10.53
CA TYR A 687 41.91 -18.35 11.87
C TYR A 687 43.14 -18.21 12.79
N PHE A 688 44.01 -19.22 12.82
CA PHE A 688 45.20 -19.17 13.67
C PHE A 688 46.24 -18.18 13.16
N GLU A 689 46.44 -18.01 11.86
CA GLU A 689 47.36 -16.98 11.34
C GLU A 689 46.99 -15.57 11.83
N GLN A 690 45.70 -15.22 11.84
CA GLN A 690 45.21 -13.94 12.35
C GLN A 690 45.41 -13.77 13.87
N LYS A 691 45.47 -14.87 14.62
CA LYS A 691 45.59 -14.88 16.08
C LYS A 691 47.03 -14.98 16.60
N SER A 692 48.02 -15.14 15.71
CA SER A 692 49.42 -15.38 16.12
C SER A 692 50.00 -14.29 17.05
N GLU A 693 49.73 -13.01 16.80
CA GLU A 693 50.19 -11.90 17.65
C GLU A 693 49.53 -11.92 19.03
N GLU A 694 48.23 -12.23 19.12
CA GLU A 694 47.51 -12.35 20.39
C GLU A 694 48.12 -13.48 21.26
N TYR A 695 48.39 -14.63 20.66
CA TYR A 695 49.03 -15.76 21.34
C TYR A 695 50.50 -15.48 21.69
N TYR A 696 51.20 -14.66 20.90
CA TYR A 696 52.56 -14.24 21.22
C TYR A 696 52.60 -13.35 22.46
N SER A 697 51.66 -12.43 22.63
CA SER A 697 51.53 -11.61 23.85
C SER A 697 51.36 -12.49 25.10
N ILE A 698 50.44 -13.46 25.02
CA ILE A 698 50.18 -14.41 26.11
C ILE A 698 51.45 -15.23 26.43
N PHE A 699 52.13 -15.74 25.39
CA PHE A 699 53.40 -16.47 25.52
C PHE A 699 54.50 -15.61 26.18
N GLN A 700 54.66 -14.36 25.76
CA GLN A 700 55.63 -13.44 26.37
C GLN A 700 55.36 -13.27 27.86
N LYS A 701 54.10 -13.06 28.29
CA LYS A 701 53.80 -12.88 29.71
C LYS A 701 54.04 -14.15 30.54
N TYR A 702 53.82 -15.34 29.96
CA TYR A 702 54.23 -16.61 30.59
C TYR A 702 55.76 -16.68 30.77
N CYS A 703 56.56 -16.27 29.76
CA CYS A 703 58.02 -16.24 29.85
C CYS A 703 58.53 -15.26 30.91
N HIS A 704 57.85 -14.12 31.11
CA HIS A 704 58.20 -13.12 32.13
C HIS A 704 57.70 -13.47 33.54
N GLY A 705 56.98 -14.59 33.71
CA GLY A 705 56.54 -15.07 35.02
C GLY A 705 55.33 -14.33 35.60
N ALA A 706 54.44 -13.81 34.76
CA ALA A 706 53.16 -13.22 35.20
C ALA A 706 52.31 -14.23 36.00
N THR A 707 51.50 -13.74 36.94
CA THR A 707 50.59 -14.59 37.73
C THR A 707 49.47 -15.16 36.86
N SER A 708 48.95 -16.33 37.23
CA SER A 708 47.85 -16.98 36.50
C SER A 708 46.60 -16.09 36.40
N ALA A 709 46.29 -15.30 37.44
CA ALA A 709 45.19 -14.34 37.42
C ALA A 709 45.40 -13.20 36.40
N ALA A 710 46.64 -12.72 36.22
CA ALA A 710 46.93 -11.68 35.24
C ALA A 710 46.82 -12.20 33.80
N ILE A 711 47.32 -13.40 33.54
CA ILE A 711 47.22 -14.03 32.22
C ILE A 711 45.76 -14.34 31.88
N PHE A 712 44.99 -14.82 32.86
CA PHE A 712 43.57 -15.11 32.68
C PHE A 712 42.75 -13.85 32.36
N GLY A 713 43.02 -12.74 33.05
CA GLY A 713 42.36 -11.46 32.78
C GLY A 713 42.61 -10.95 31.36
N GLU A 714 43.84 -11.08 30.85
CA GLU A 714 44.17 -10.72 29.47
C GLU A 714 43.43 -11.61 28.46
N ILE A 715 43.40 -12.93 28.68
CA ILE A 715 42.69 -13.86 27.79
C ILE A 715 41.21 -13.49 27.71
N ILE A 716 40.57 -13.18 28.85
CA ILE A 716 39.18 -12.71 28.88
C ILE A 716 39.02 -11.45 28.02
N CYS A 717 39.85 -10.43 28.20
CA CYS A 717 39.78 -9.19 27.43
C CYS A 717 39.99 -9.40 25.93
N GLN A 718 40.95 -10.25 25.52
CA GLN A 718 41.17 -10.57 24.11
C GLN A 718 39.99 -11.34 23.50
N LYS A 719 39.39 -12.27 24.25
CA LYS A 719 38.19 -13.00 23.79
C LYS A 719 36.93 -12.11 23.76
N LEU A 720 36.86 -11.05 24.58
CA LEU A 720 35.76 -10.08 24.58
C LEU A 720 35.84 -9.05 23.45
N LYS A 721 37.03 -8.82 22.88
CA LYS A 721 37.27 -7.79 21.85
C LYS A 721 36.32 -7.87 20.66
N GLU A 722 36.19 -9.05 20.04
CA GLU A 722 35.32 -9.26 18.88
C GLU A 722 33.81 -9.21 19.24
N PRO A 723 33.33 -9.86 20.32
CA PRO A 723 31.96 -9.69 20.81
C PRO A 723 31.59 -8.23 21.08
N ILE A 724 32.47 -7.46 21.75
CA ILE A 724 32.25 -6.03 22.01
C ILE A 724 32.10 -5.28 20.69
N GLN A 725 33.05 -5.47 19.78
CA GLN A 725 33.06 -4.80 18.48
C GLN A 725 31.76 -5.08 17.72
N LYS A 726 31.36 -6.35 17.56
CA LYS A 726 30.13 -6.75 16.87
C LYS A 726 28.88 -6.14 17.52
N SER A 727 28.80 -6.15 18.85
CA SER A 727 27.67 -5.59 19.59
C SER A 727 27.54 -4.08 19.38
N VAL A 728 28.66 -3.35 19.44
CA VAL A 728 28.71 -1.90 19.18
C VAL A 728 28.24 -1.57 17.76
N TYR A 729 28.69 -2.31 16.75
CA TYR A 729 28.23 -2.13 15.36
C TYR A 729 26.71 -2.32 15.24
N LYS A 730 26.17 -3.43 15.77
CA LYS A 730 24.73 -3.76 15.68
C LYS A 730 23.85 -2.74 16.42
N ASP A 731 24.24 -2.35 17.64
CA ASP A 731 23.50 -1.36 18.41
C ASP A 731 23.55 0.03 17.76
N THR A 732 24.71 0.42 17.21
CA THR A 732 24.84 1.68 16.48
C THR A 732 23.99 1.66 15.22
N ALA A 733 23.96 0.55 14.46
CA ALA A 733 23.10 0.42 13.28
C ALA A 733 21.63 0.64 13.62
N ARG A 734 21.12 0.02 14.71
CA ARG A 734 19.75 0.24 15.19
C ARG A 734 19.47 1.69 15.60
N ASP A 735 20.42 2.36 16.26
CA ASP A 735 20.26 3.77 16.62
C ASP A 735 20.29 4.68 15.38
N MET A 736 21.13 4.38 14.40
CA MET A 736 21.17 5.09 13.11
C MET A 736 19.87 4.90 12.33
N THR A 737 19.29 3.70 12.33
CA THR A 737 17.98 3.46 11.72
C THR A 737 16.90 4.39 12.28
N ASN A 738 16.88 4.58 13.61
CA ASN A 738 15.95 5.49 14.27
C ASN A 738 16.21 6.95 13.92
N GLU A 739 17.48 7.35 13.88
CA GLU A 739 17.87 8.71 13.52
C GLU A 739 17.45 9.03 12.08
N ILE A 740 17.75 8.14 11.13
CA ILE A 740 17.36 8.27 9.72
C ILE A 740 15.83 8.35 9.61
N ARG A 741 15.10 7.48 10.30
CA ARG A 741 13.63 7.50 10.32
C ARG A 741 13.05 8.82 10.85
N THR A 742 13.79 9.55 11.66
CA THR A 742 13.36 10.82 12.25
C THR A 742 13.78 12.01 11.38
N ASN A 743 15.02 12.01 10.90
CA ASN A 743 15.68 13.20 10.35
C ASN A 743 15.85 13.17 8.83
N CYS A 744 15.81 11.99 8.19
CA CYS A 744 15.98 11.87 6.75
C CYS A 744 14.63 12.10 6.05
N GLU A 745 14.51 13.20 5.31
CA GLU A 745 13.23 13.61 4.71
C GLU A 745 12.62 12.55 3.77
N SER A 746 13.47 11.86 3.00
CA SER A 746 13.08 10.81 2.06
C SER A 746 12.62 9.51 2.74
N LEU A 747 13.07 9.28 3.98
CA LEU A 747 12.83 8.03 4.73
C LEU A 747 12.01 8.23 6.02
N ASN A 748 11.55 9.45 6.33
CA ASN A 748 10.78 9.77 7.55
C ASN A 748 9.25 9.77 7.38
N GLY A 749 8.74 9.47 6.18
CA GLY A 749 7.30 9.39 5.87
C GLY A 749 6.71 7.98 5.74
N ASN A 750 5.52 7.87 5.18
CA ASN A 750 4.91 6.60 4.78
C ASN A 750 5.43 6.14 3.41
N ARG A 751 4.97 4.97 2.93
CA ARG A 751 5.38 4.42 1.62
C ARG A 751 5.10 5.36 0.45
N SER A 752 3.96 6.06 0.47
CA SER A 752 3.61 7.03 -0.58
C SER A 752 4.64 8.16 -0.63
N LYS A 753 5.02 8.72 0.53
CA LYS A 753 6.09 9.73 0.60
C LYS A 753 7.42 9.19 0.07
N LEU A 754 7.78 7.94 0.41
CA LEU A 754 8.98 7.30 -0.15
C LEU A 754 8.93 7.22 -1.68
N GLU A 755 7.81 6.76 -2.26
CA GLU A 755 7.63 6.67 -3.71
C GLU A 755 7.74 8.03 -4.40
N LYS A 756 7.22 9.10 -3.78
CA LYS A 756 7.40 10.47 -4.25
C LYS A 756 8.87 10.87 -4.34
N HIS A 757 9.66 10.60 -3.30
CA HIS A 757 11.09 10.91 -3.33
C HIS A 757 11.86 10.08 -4.37
N ILE A 758 11.44 8.83 -4.59
CA ILE A 758 11.97 7.98 -5.68
C ILE A 758 11.67 8.61 -7.04
N LEU A 759 10.43 8.98 -7.31
CA LEU A 759 10.04 9.60 -8.58
C LEU A 759 10.74 10.95 -8.79
N LYS A 760 10.82 11.79 -7.74
CA LYS A 760 11.58 13.04 -7.81
C LYS A 760 13.04 12.81 -8.20
N ARG A 761 13.71 11.85 -7.55
CA ARG A 761 15.12 11.51 -7.88
C ARG A 761 15.26 10.98 -9.30
N LEU A 762 14.34 10.13 -9.75
CA LEU A 762 14.35 9.63 -11.12
C LEU A 762 14.22 10.77 -12.14
N ALA A 763 13.36 11.75 -11.86
CA ALA A 763 13.19 12.92 -12.72
C ALA A 763 14.40 13.85 -12.71
N GLU A 764 15.08 14.00 -11.57
CA GLU A 764 16.32 14.77 -11.46
C GLU A 764 17.49 14.11 -12.21
N GLN A 765 17.60 12.78 -12.13
CA GLN A 765 18.69 12.02 -12.77
C GLN A 765 18.48 11.82 -14.27
N GLU A 766 17.24 11.81 -14.74
CA GLU A 766 16.85 11.54 -16.12
C GLU A 766 17.50 10.26 -16.71
N ASP A 767 17.65 9.21 -15.92
CA ASP A 767 18.24 7.92 -16.33
C ASP A 767 17.15 6.92 -16.71
N PHE A 768 17.00 6.67 -18.02
CA PHE A 768 15.99 5.76 -18.56
C PHE A 768 16.09 4.34 -18.00
N LYS A 769 17.31 3.81 -17.79
CA LYS A 769 17.48 2.44 -17.27
C LYS A 769 16.99 2.34 -15.83
N LYS A 770 17.22 3.38 -15.02
CA LYS A 770 16.70 3.43 -13.65
C LYS A 770 15.18 3.52 -13.63
N TYR A 771 14.58 4.28 -14.53
CA TYR A 771 13.12 4.30 -14.72
C TYR A 771 12.57 2.92 -15.07
N MET A 772 13.16 2.23 -16.05
CA MET A 772 12.69 0.89 -16.43
C MET A 772 12.86 -0.12 -15.30
N ASN A 773 13.91 0.01 -14.48
CA ASN A 773 14.06 -0.81 -13.27
C ASN A 773 12.95 -0.52 -12.25
N TYR A 774 12.60 0.74 -12.01
CA TYR A 774 11.47 1.11 -11.15
C TYR A 774 10.13 0.57 -11.68
N LEU A 775 9.91 0.59 -13.00
CA LEU A 775 8.66 0.13 -13.61
C LEU A 775 8.53 -1.40 -13.56
N ASN A 776 9.60 -2.13 -13.89
CA ASN A 776 9.57 -3.59 -14.05
C ASN A 776 9.88 -4.34 -12.74
N ASN A 777 10.74 -3.77 -11.89
CA ASN A 777 11.20 -4.36 -10.63
C ASN A 777 11.06 -3.33 -9.48
N PRO A 778 9.84 -2.84 -9.19
CA PRO A 778 9.64 -1.75 -8.24
C PRO A 778 10.20 -2.07 -6.85
N ARG A 779 10.08 -3.31 -6.40
CA ARG A 779 10.60 -3.75 -5.10
C ARG A 779 12.12 -3.58 -4.98
N ASP A 780 12.87 -4.06 -5.97
CA ASP A 780 14.33 -3.97 -6.00
C ASP A 780 14.77 -2.50 -6.12
N HIS A 781 14.04 -1.69 -6.87
CA HIS A 781 14.31 -0.26 -6.98
C HIS A 781 14.14 0.47 -5.65
N PHE A 782 13.04 0.20 -4.92
CA PHE A 782 12.84 0.74 -3.57
C PHE A 782 13.96 0.32 -2.62
N LYS A 783 14.35 -0.98 -2.66
CA LYS A 783 15.45 -1.50 -1.85
C LYS A 783 16.77 -0.78 -2.14
N SER A 784 17.11 -0.61 -3.42
CA SER A 784 18.31 0.12 -3.84
C SER A 784 18.27 1.58 -3.42
N PHE A 785 17.13 2.26 -3.58
CA PHE A 785 16.97 3.66 -3.21
C PHE A 785 17.18 3.87 -1.70
N ILE A 786 16.55 3.04 -0.86
CA ILE A 786 16.73 3.09 0.60
C ILE A 786 18.19 2.88 0.96
N ARG A 787 18.86 1.90 0.33
CA ARG A 787 20.27 1.63 0.53
C ARG A 787 21.16 2.81 0.18
N ASP A 788 20.91 3.46 -0.95
CA ASP A 788 21.68 4.63 -1.39
C ASP A 788 21.49 5.80 -0.41
N GLU A 789 20.24 6.07 0.01
CA GLU A 789 19.94 7.11 1.00
C GLU A 789 20.59 6.87 2.35
N VAL A 790 20.53 5.63 2.83
CA VAL A 790 21.14 5.23 4.11
C VAL A 790 22.65 5.36 4.05
N ASN A 791 23.28 4.87 2.98
CA ASN A 791 24.73 4.97 2.80
C ASN A 791 25.19 6.42 2.73
N GLN A 792 24.47 7.26 1.99
CA GLN A 792 24.76 8.69 1.90
C GLN A 792 24.62 9.36 3.26
N TYR A 793 23.51 9.13 3.97
CA TYR A 793 23.26 9.71 5.29
C TYR A 793 24.33 9.30 6.31
N ILE A 794 24.68 8.01 6.36
CA ILE A 794 25.72 7.48 7.25
C ILE A 794 27.08 8.11 6.93
N THR A 795 27.43 8.22 5.64
CA THR A 795 28.69 8.83 5.21
C THR A 795 28.76 10.30 5.63
N ASP A 796 27.70 11.07 5.38
CA ASP A 796 27.63 12.50 5.70
C ASP A 796 27.61 12.77 7.21
N LYS A 797 27.03 11.85 7.99
CA LYS A 797 26.91 11.95 9.45
C LYS A 797 27.92 11.12 10.22
N PHE A 798 28.92 10.57 9.54
CA PHE A 798 29.83 9.59 10.15
C PHE A 798 30.58 10.18 11.35
N GLU A 799 31.27 11.30 11.15
CA GLU A 799 32.06 11.98 12.18
C GLU A 799 31.21 12.63 13.28
N VAL A 800 30.02 13.14 12.92
CA VAL A 800 29.20 13.96 13.82
C VAL A 800 28.15 13.18 14.61
N SER A 801 27.77 11.98 14.16
CA SER A 801 26.77 11.14 14.82
C SER A 801 27.23 9.70 15.01
N VAL A 802 27.72 9.04 13.97
CA VAL A 802 28.04 7.60 14.02
C VAL A 802 29.18 7.30 14.98
N ILE A 803 30.33 7.98 14.85
CA ILE A 803 31.49 7.79 15.74
C ILE A 803 31.15 8.11 17.21
N PRO A 804 30.53 9.27 17.54
CA PRO A 804 30.11 9.55 18.91
C PRO A 804 29.22 8.47 19.51
N LYS A 805 28.24 7.95 18.77
CA LYS A 805 27.37 6.86 19.21
C LYS A 805 28.17 5.57 19.45
N MET A 806 29.08 5.22 18.55
CA MET A 806 29.93 4.03 18.74
C MET A 806 30.81 4.15 19.97
N ASN A 807 31.43 5.31 20.19
CA ASN A 807 32.26 5.56 21.37
C ASN A 807 31.43 5.45 22.65
N GLU A 808 30.28 6.14 22.71
CA GLU A 808 29.37 6.07 23.86
C GLU A 808 28.91 4.63 24.16
N LYS A 809 28.57 3.86 23.12
CA LYS A 809 28.16 2.45 23.27
C LYS A 809 29.32 1.57 23.72
N THR A 810 30.52 1.81 23.20
CA THR A 810 31.73 1.09 23.60
C THR A 810 32.01 1.32 25.09
N ASP A 811 31.99 2.58 25.52
CA ASP A 811 32.22 2.95 26.92
C ASP A 811 31.14 2.37 27.85
N LEU A 812 29.87 2.49 27.47
CA LEU A 812 28.74 1.92 28.23
C LEU A 812 28.84 0.40 28.35
N LEU A 813 29.25 -0.29 27.28
CA LEU A 813 29.40 -1.73 27.28
C LEU A 813 30.60 -2.17 28.13
N CYS A 814 31.73 -1.48 28.03
CA CYS A 814 32.89 -1.70 28.91
C CYS A 814 32.52 -1.47 30.39
N GLN A 815 31.72 -0.45 30.70
CA GLN A 815 31.22 -0.23 32.06
C GLN A 815 30.37 -1.41 32.54
N LYS A 816 29.43 -1.91 31.73
CA LYS A 816 28.60 -3.07 32.08
C LYS A 816 29.42 -4.34 32.28
N ILE A 817 30.47 -4.53 31.48
CA ILE A 817 31.41 -5.65 31.66
C ILE A 817 32.14 -5.52 33.01
N MET A 818 32.60 -4.32 33.36
CA MET A 818 33.24 -4.09 34.66
C MET A 818 32.27 -4.29 35.83
N GLU A 819 31.01 -3.88 35.70
CA GLU A 819 29.98 -4.17 36.69
C GLU A 819 29.74 -5.68 36.87
N ALA A 820 29.75 -6.45 35.77
CA ALA A 820 29.65 -7.90 35.81
C ALA A 820 30.86 -8.55 36.48
N VAL A 821 32.08 -8.11 36.15
CA VAL A 821 33.34 -8.53 36.78
C VAL A 821 33.30 -8.27 38.29
N HIS A 822 32.86 -7.09 38.71
CA HIS A 822 32.80 -6.71 40.11
C HIS A 822 31.80 -7.58 40.90
N LYS A 823 30.61 -7.83 40.32
CA LYS A 823 29.59 -8.69 40.92
C LYS A 823 30.06 -10.14 41.04
N ALA A 824 30.67 -10.70 39.99
CA ALA A 824 31.21 -12.06 40.02
C ALA A 824 32.34 -12.20 41.05
N THR A 825 33.23 -11.20 41.14
CA THR A 825 34.32 -11.16 42.13
C THR A 825 33.79 -11.08 43.55
N THR A 826 32.78 -10.24 43.80
CA THR A 826 32.11 -10.13 45.09
C THR A 826 31.42 -11.43 45.50
N LEU A 827 30.72 -12.09 44.56
CA LEU A 827 30.05 -13.37 44.79
C LEU A 827 31.05 -14.45 45.25
N VAL A 828 32.18 -14.56 44.58
CA VAL A 828 33.18 -15.59 44.88
C VAL A 828 33.92 -15.31 46.17
N ASN A 829 34.30 -14.05 46.44
CA ASN A 829 34.92 -13.64 47.70
C ASN A 829 34.01 -13.85 48.91
N THR A 830 32.68 -13.69 48.76
CA THR A 830 31.72 -13.88 49.86
C THR A 830 31.33 -15.34 50.09
N THR A 831 31.38 -16.17 49.04
CA THR A 831 30.92 -17.57 49.11
C THR A 831 32.05 -18.60 49.12
N ASN A 832 33.32 -18.16 49.17
CA ASN A 832 34.50 -19.01 48.93
C ASN A 832 34.36 -19.86 47.66
N GLY A 833 33.90 -19.24 46.58
CA GLY A 833 33.75 -19.89 45.28
C GLY A 833 35.09 -20.17 44.60
N ASP A 834 35.05 -21.00 43.56
CA ASP A 834 36.17 -21.21 42.64
C ASP A 834 36.04 -20.32 41.39
N VAL A 835 37.04 -20.39 40.51
CA VAL A 835 37.04 -19.66 39.23
C VAL A 835 35.91 -20.12 38.30
N GLN A 836 35.44 -21.36 38.41
CA GLN A 836 34.30 -21.84 37.62
C GLN A 836 33.00 -21.13 38.02
N LYS A 837 32.78 -20.96 39.33
CA LYS A 837 31.65 -20.19 39.85
C LYS A 837 31.73 -18.73 39.44
N TRP A 838 32.93 -18.14 39.45
CA TRP A 838 33.17 -16.78 38.95
C TRP A 838 32.76 -16.66 37.47
N LEU A 839 33.21 -17.59 36.63
CA LEU A 839 32.92 -17.61 35.20
C LEU A 839 31.44 -17.77 34.87
N ASN A 840 30.75 -18.67 35.56
CA ASN A 840 29.33 -18.89 35.35
C ASN A 840 28.51 -17.61 35.64
N ASP A 841 28.80 -16.94 36.76
CA ASP A 841 28.12 -15.68 37.12
C ASP A 841 28.47 -14.54 36.14
N PHE A 842 29.75 -14.39 35.81
CA PHE A 842 30.22 -13.37 34.86
C PHE A 842 29.55 -13.52 33.48
N THR A 843 29.59 -14.72 32.91
CA THR A 843 29.01 -14.99 31.58
C THR A 843 27.48 -14.91 31.59
N GLN A 844 26.82 -15.34 32.67
CA GLN A 844 25.37 -15.20 32.83
C GLN A 844 24.95 -13.72 32.81
N GLN A 845 25.70 -12.84 33.47
CA GLN A 845 25.43 -11.40 33.45
C GLN A 845 25.63 -10.75 32.08
N LEU A 846 26.49 -11.30 31.23
CA LEU A 846 26.74 -10.82 29.88
C LEU A 846 25.80 -11.39 28.82
N SER A 847 25.01 -12.42 29.14
CA SER A 847 24.23 -13.21 28.17
C SER A 847 23.25 -12.40 27.30
N ASP A 848 22.64 -11.36 27.86
CA ASP A 848 21.75 -10.44 27.13
C ASP A 848 22.52 -9.42 26.27
N LEU A 849 23.78 -9.15 26.60
CA LEU A 849 24.61 -8.07 26.03
C LEU A 849 25.53 -8.55 24.90
N LEU A 850 26.09 -9.75 25.06
CA LEU A 850 27.17 -10.29 24.22
C LEU A 850 26.97 -11.78 23.96
N ILE A 851 27.41 -12.21 22.79
CA ILE A 851 27.63 -13.63 22.51
C ILE A 851 28.98 -13.99 23.14
N PHE A 852 28.95 -14.44 24.39
CA PHE A 852 30.11 -14.79 25.20
C PHE A 852 29.69 -15.74 26.32
N SER A 853 30.30 -16.92 26.35
CA SER A 853 29.95 -18.02 27.24
C SER A 853 31.19 -18.64 27.89
N VAL A 854 30.97 -19.54 28.86
CA VAL A 854 32.05 -20.31 29.50
C VAL A 854 32.83 -21.14 28.46
N LYS A 855 32.20 -21.56 27.36
CA LYS A 855 32.84 -22.39 26.32
C LYS A 855 33.96 -21.64 25.60
N ASP A 856 33.84 -20.32 25.48
CA ASP A 856 34.85 -19.46 24.84
C ASP A 856 36.16 -19.42 25.65
N LEU A 857 36.13 -19.94 26.88
CA LEU A 857 37.26 -20.02 27.82
C LEU A 857 37.63 -21.47 28.20
N SER A 858 37.01 -22.47 27.57
CA SER A 858 37.04 -23.88 27.99
C SER A 858 38.35 -24.67 27.76
N GLY A 859 39.49 -23.99 27.61
CA GLY A 859 40.80 -24.61 27.80
C GLY A 859 41.93 -23.65 28.07
N VAL A 860 41.61 -22.61 28.85
CA VAL A 860 42.61 -21.96 29.68
C VAL A 860 42.78 -22.80 30.95
N SER A 861 44.00 -23.17 31.34
CA SER A 861 44.24 -23.87 32.62
C SER A 861 43.80 -23.00 33.81
N LEU A 862 42.67 -23.37 34.39
CA LEU A 862 42.00 -22.67 35.50
C LEU A 862 42.60 -23.00 36.88
N ASP A 863 43.42 -24.04 36.97
CA ASP A 863 43.84 -24.71 38.21
C ASP A 863 44.70 -23.86 39.17
N SER A 864 45.04 -22.63 38.80
CA SER A 864 45.94 -21.74 39.55
C SER A 864 45.43 -20.30 39.72
N VAL A 865 44.19 -20.00 39.34
CA VAL A 865 43.59 -18.66 39.53
C VAL A 865 42.88 -18.60 40.88
N ASN A 866 43.49 -17.94 41.85
CA ASN A 866 42.94 -17.77 43.20
C ASN A 866 42.90 -16.31 43.70
N ASP A 867 43.52 -15.37 42.97
CA ASP A 867 43.50 -13.95 43.28
C ASP A 867 42.51 -13.20 42.38
N PHE A 868 41.24 -13.21 42.78
CA PHE A 868 40.15 -12.55 42.05
C PHE A 868 40.25 -11.01 42.11
N SER A 869 40.90 -10.45 43.13
CA SER A 869 41.11 -9.00 43.24
C SER A 869 42.13 -8.52 42.20
N LEU A 870 43.20 -9.30 42.00
CA LEU A 870 44.15 -9.06 40.91
C LEU A 870 43.49 -9.27 39.54
N LEU A 871 42.65 -10.28 39.38
CA LEU A 871 41.90 -10.54 38.14
C LEU A 871 41.04 -9.32 37.75
N GLU A 872 40.23 -8.80 38.68
CA GLU A 872 39.40 -7.61 38.47
C GLU A 872 40.24 -6.39 38.04
N LYS A 873 41.37 -6.15 38.71
CA LYS A 873 42.28 -5.05 38.37
C LYS A 873 42.89 -5.19 36.98
N VAL A 874 43.28 -6.40 36.59
CA VAL A 874 43.89 -6.65 35.28
C VAL A 874 42.85 -6.48 34.17
N ILE A 875 41.65 -7.03 34.34
CA ILE A 875 40.55 -6.83 33.38
C ILE A 875 40.25 -5.34 33.21
N SER A 876 40.25 -4.56 34.29
CA SER A 876 40.04 -3.10 34.21
C SER A 876 41.06 -2.40 33.31
N VAL A 877 42.33 -2.79 33.35
CA VAL A 877 43.40 -2.14 32.56
C VAL A 877 43.37 -2.62 31.11
N GLU A 878 43.27 -3.93 30.90
CA GLU A 878 43.28 -4.54 29.56
C GLU A 878 42.01 -4.16 28.78
N LEU A 879 40.85 -4.05 29.44
CA LEU A 879 39.61 -3.62 28.80
C LEU A 879 39.68 -2.17 28.29
N CYS A 880 40.44 -1.29 28.96
CA CYS A 880 40.70 0.07 28.44
C CYS A 880 41.53 0.05 27.15
N SER A 881 42.51 -0.86 27.05
CA SER A 881 43.27 -1.07 25.80
C SER A 881 42.36 -1.59 24.69
N VAL A 882 41.56 -2.61 25.00
CA VAL A 882 40.58 -3.20 24.05
C VAL A 882 39.61 -2.15 23.54
N SER A 883 39.06 -1.30 24.43
CA SER A 883 38.19 -0.18 24.03
C SER A 883 38.89 0.76 23.04
N SER A 884 40.11 1.18 23.37
CA SER A 884 40.90 2.09 22.52
C SER A 884 41.20 1.48 21.15
N GLU A 885 41.56 0.19 21.10
CA GLU A 885 41.82 -0.54 19.86
C GLU A 885 40.58 -0.71 18.98
N ILE A 886 39.41 -0.92 19.59
CA ILE A 886 38.14 -1.00 18.87
C ILE A 886 37.81 0.37 18.27
N GLN A 887 37.94 1.44 19.06
CA GLN A 887 37.66 2.82 18.65
C GLN A 887 38.55 3.28 17.48
N GLN A 888 39.82 2.90 17.47
CA GLN A 888 40.76 3.22 16.37
C GLN A 888 40.39 2.55 15.02
N LYS A 889 39.58 1.48 15.05
CA LYS A 889 39.15 0.76 13.84
C LYS A 889 37.85 1.29 13.24
N PHE A 890 37.19 2.26 13.89
CA PHE A 890 35.95 2.83 13.37
C PHE A 890 36.24 3.66 12.11
N SER A 891 35.56 3.31 11.03
CA SER A 891 35.66 4.00 9.75
C SER A 891 34.40 3.75 8.92
N THR A 892 34.19 4.58 7.91
CA THR A 892 33.09 4.42 6.95
C THR A 892 33.15 3.08 6.22
N GLU A 893 34.34 2.52 6.00
CA GLU A 893 34.55 1.22 5.35
C GLU A 893 34.25 0.05 6.29
N THR A 894 34.64 0.17 7.56
CA THR A 894 34.46 -0.92 8.54
C THR A 894 33.02 -1.04 9.02
N PHE A 895 32.24 0.04 9.03
CA PHE A 895 30.85 0.02 9.49
C PHE A 895 29.94 -1.00 8.77
N PRO A 896 29.73 -0.91 7.45
CA PRO A 896 28.84 -1.84 6.75
C PRO A 896 29.38 -3.26 6.69
N VAL A 897 30.71 -3.44 6.69
CA VAL A 897 31.35 -4.77 6.55
C VAL A 897 31.21 -5.60 7.83
N ASN A 898 31.21 -4.95 9.00
CA ASN A 898 31.07 -5.63 10.30
C ASN A 898 29.60 -5.93 10.67
N LEU A 899 28.64 -5.58 9.81
CA LEU A 899 27.22 -5.89 10.01
C LEU A 899 26.83 -7.14 9.19
N GLU A 900 26.00 -7.99 9.81
CA GLU A 900 25.23 -8.99 9.06
C GLU A 900 24.14 -8.27 8.26
N GLU A 901 23.70 -8.85 7.14
CA GLU A 901 22.72 -8.19 6.25
C GLU A 901 21.45 -7.76 6.98
N LYS A 902 20.91 -8.63 7.84
CA LYS A 902 19.73 -8.35 8.69
C LYS A 902 19.91 -7.20 9.69
N ASP A 903 21.14 -6.87 10.06
CA ASP A 903 21.45 -5.84 11.05
C ASP A 903 21.70 -4.48 10.39
N ARG A 904 21.76 -4.42 9.06
CA ARG A 904 22.05 -3.18 8.34
C ARG A 904 20.86 -2.21 8.38
N PRO A 905 21.10 -0.89 8.54
CA PRO A 905 20.02 0.08 8.61
C PRO A 905 19.14 0.11 7.36
N ASP A 906 19.70 -0.15 6.17
CA ASP A 906 18.94 -0.18 4.91
C ASP A 906 17.95 -1.35 4.84
N GLU A 907 18.35 -2.53 5.30
CA GLU A 907 17.48 -3.71 5.33
C GLU A 907 16.36 -3.54 6.38
N ILE A 908 16.69 -3.00 7.56
CA ILE A 908 15.68 -2.73 8.61
C ILE A 908 14.64 -1.70 8.14
N LEU A 909 15.06 -0.64 7.45
CA LEU A 909 14.15 0.37 6.90
C LEU A 909 13.32 -0.18 5.74
N PHE A 910 13.91 -1.02 4.89
CA PHE A 910 13.19 -1.70 3.84
C PHE A 910 12.10 -2.59 4.44
N ASP A 911 12.42 -3.46 5.39
CA ASP A 911 11.41 -4.30 6.06
C ASP A 911 10.29 -3.45 6.69
N HIS A 912 10.64 -2.30 7.27
CA HIS A 912 9.65 -1.38 7.84
C HIS A 912 8.73 -0.71 6.81
N LEU A 913 9.31 -0.13 5.76
CA LEU A 913 8.60 0.72 4.78
C LEU A 913 7.99 -0.08 3.62
N CYS A 914 8.49 -1.29 3.38
CA CYS A 914 8.26 -2.08 2.17
C CYS A 914 7.68 -3.50 2.40
N GLN A 915 7.36 -3.89 3.64
CA GLN A 915 6.47 -5.03 3.91
C GLN A 915 5.03 -4.63 3.57
N CYS A 916 4.64 -4.82 2.30
CA CYS A 916 3.40 -4.31 1.73
C CYS A 916 2.94 -5.18 0.56
N CYS A 917 1.76 -4.90 0.04
CA CYS A 917 1.36 -5.43 -1.25
C CYS A 917 2.27 -4.91 -2.39
N TRP A 918 2.78 -5.83 -3.21
CA TRP A 918 3.58 -5.55 -4.40
C TRP A 918 2.88 -5.90 -5.72
N VAL A 919 1.61 -6.31 -5.65
CA VAL A 919 0.79 -6.61 -6.84
C VAL A 919 0.69 -5.35 -7.72
N GLN A 920 0.86 -5.52 -9.04
CA GLN A 920 0.83 -4.44 -10.02
C GLN A 920 -0.47 -4.41 -10.81
N CYS A 921 -0.93 -3.21 -11.16
CA CYS A 921 -2.12 -3.00 -11.97
C CYS A 921 -1.95 -3.67 -13.33
N PRO A 922 -2.91 -4.48 -13.79
CA PRO A 922 -2.77 -5.27 -15.02
C PRO A 922 -2.79 -4.43 -16.30
N PHE A 923 -3.16 -3.14 -16.23
CA PHE A 923 -3.09 -2.23 -17.38
C PHE A 923 -1.79 -1.43 -17.44
N CYS A 924 -1.37 -0.81 -16.32
CA CYS A 924 -0.28 0.19 -16.34
C CYS A 924 0.91 -0.15 -15.44
N GLY A 925 0.89 -1.29 -14.74
CA GLY A 925 2.01 -1.72 -13.89
C GLY A 925 2.19 -0.92 -12.60
N ALA A 926 1.25 -0.05 -12.24
CA ALA A 926 1.29 0.68 -10.96
C ALA A 926 1.13 -0.27 -9.76
N THR A 927 1.94 -0.10 -8.73
CA THR A 927 1.96 -1.01 -7.56
C THR A 927 0.86 -0.66 -6.57
N CYS A 928 0.21 -1.67 -5.97
CA CYS A 928 -0.79 -1.49 -4.94
C CYS A 928 -0.22 -0.71 -3.72
N THR A 929 -1.00 0.25 -3.21
CA THR A 929 -0.59 1.08 -2.05
C THR A 929 -0.91 0.46 -0.69
N ASN A 930 -1.53 -0.72 -0.65
CA ASN A 930 -1.89 -1.35 0.62
C ASN A 930 -0.63 -1.76 1.42
N THR A 931 -0.58 -1.36 2.68
CA THR A 931 0.55 -1.58 3.59
C THR A 931 0.56 -2.97 4.23
N ILE A 932 -0.34 -3.86 3.81
CA ILE A 932 -0.44 -5.24 4.30
C ILE A 932 -0.18 -6.18 3.11
N GLU A 933 0.75 -7.12 3.29
CA GLU A 933 0.99 -8.22 2.34
C GLU A 933 -0.23 -9.15 2.28
N ASP A 934 -0.57 -9.63 1.08
CA ASP A 934 -1.68 -10.56 0.84
C ASP A 934 -3.02 -10.14 1.47
N HIS A 935 -3.29 -8.84 1.47
CA HIS A 935 -4.51 -8.29 2.05
C HIS A 935 -5.77 -8.81 1.37
N SER A 936 -6.87 -8.89 2.12
CA SER A 936 -8.19 -9.16 1.57
C SER A 936 -8.80 -7.92 0.91
N GLY A 937 -9.65 -8.12 -0.09
CA GLY A 937 -10.31 -7.05 -0.85
C GLY A 937 -9.52 -6.56 -2.07
N ASP A 938 -10.12 -5.63 -2.82
CA ASP A 938 -9.58 -5.17 -4.10
C ASP A 938 -8.22 -4.45 -3.95
N HIS A 939 -7.28 -4.76 -4.83
CA HIS A 939 -6.08 -3.97 -5.03
C HIS A 939 -6.43 -2.62 -5.65
N SER A 940 -5.79 -1.56 -5.17
CA SER A 940 -5.96 -0.22 -5.72
C SER A 940 -4.70 0.60 -5.52
N VAL A 941 -4.57 1.62 -6.37
CA VAL A 941 -3.53 2.62 -6.30
C VAL A 941 -4.15 3.95 -6.71
N PRO A 942 -3.88 5.04 -6.01
CA PRO A 942 -4.37 6.36 -6.41
C PRO A 942 -3.74 6.83 -7.74
N PHE A 943 -2.53 6.37 -8.05
CA PHE A 943 -1.75 6.85 -9.20
C PHE A 943 -1.50 5.75 -10.22
N HIS A 944 -2.29 5.81 -11.27
CA HIS A 944 -2.06 4.99 -12.45
C HIS A 944 -1.17 5.71 -13.48
N ARG A 945 -0.54 4.92 -14.34
CA ARG A 945 0.44 5.37 -15.34
C ARG A 945 -0.13 5.18 -16.75
N VAL A 946 0.61 5.66 -17.75
CA VAL A 946 0.34 5.37 -19.17
C VAL A 946 0.50 3.86 -19.40
N ASN A 947 -0.50 3.19 -19.98
CA ASN A 947 -0.47 1.74 -20.21
C ASN A 947 0.62 1.32 -21.20
N GLY A 948 1.01 2.17 -22.16
CA GLY A 948 2.11 1.88 -23.08
C GLY A 948 3.46 1.62 -22.39
N LEU A 949 3.63 2.04 -21.14
CA LEU A 949 4.84 1.78 -20.35
C LEU A 949 5.02 0.31 -19.96
N THR A 950 3.97 -0.52 -20.08
CA THR A 950 4.06 -1.99 -19.95
C THR A 950 4.22 -2.68 -21.30
N GLY A 951 4.38 -1.90 -22.39
CA GLY A 951 4.44 -2.40 -23.76
C GLY A 951 3.06 -2.57 -24.42
N CYS A 952 1.98 -2.11 -23.79
CA CYS A 952 0.64 -2.15 -24.37
C CYS A 952 0.60 -1.39 -25.71
N CYS A 953 0.14 -2.07 -26.77
CA CYS A 953 -0.03 -1.51 -28.10
C CYS A 953 -1.45 -1.75 -28.64
N TYR A 954 -1.89 -0.90 -29.58
CA TYR A 954 -3.16 -1.11 -30.28
C TYR A 954 -3.06 -2.34 -31.19
N ARG A 955 -4.12 -3.16 -31.21
CA ARG A 955 -4.17 -4.39 -32.02
C ARG A 955 -3.91 -4.07 -33.49
N GLU A 956 -3.14 -4.93 -34.17
CA GLU A 956 -2.80 -4.80 -35.60
C GLU A 956 -1.93 -3.58 -35.94
N THR A 957 -1.43 -2.87 -34.93
CA THR A 957 -0.47 -1.77 -35.10
C THR A 957 0.80 -2.05 -34.30
N GLU A 958 1.92 -1.49 -34.77
CA GLU A 958 3.17 -1.41 -34.00
C GLU A 958 3.16 -0.19 -33.06
N ASN A 959 1.97 0.32 -32.70
CA ASN A 959 1.85 1.57 -31.97
C ASN A 959 1.51 1.37 -30.48
N LEU A 960 2.37 1.86 -29.59
CA LEU A 960 2.14 1.91 -28.14
C LEU A 960 0.92 2.79 -27.80
N SER A 961 0.19 2.37 -26.77
CA SER A 961 -0.94 3.14 -26.26
C SER A 961 -0.47 4.24 -25.32
N ALA A 962 -0.99 5.45 -25.53
CA ALA A 962 -0.73 6.59 -24.66
C ALA A 962 -1.82 6.80 -23.60
N ASN A 963 -2.71 5.82 -23.43
CA ASN A 963 -3.88 5.96 -22.59
C ASN A 963 -3.54 5.66 -21.13
N PHE A 964 -4.03 6.48 -20.21
CA PHE A 964 -4.04 6.12 -18.80
C PHE A 964 -5.12 5.07 -18.55
N CYS A 965 -4.84 4.08 -17.71
CA CYS A 965 -5.82 3.03 -17.45
C CYS A 965 -7.10 3.55 -16.79
N THR A 966 -7.00 4.62 -16.00
CA THR A 966 -8.13 5.37 -15.42
C THR A 966 -9.04 5.98 -16.49
N SER A 967 -8.50 6.36 -17.64
CA SER A 967 -9.29 6.79 -18.80
C SER A 967 -9.80 5.61 -19.63
N LEU A 968 -9.00 4.56 -19.81
CA LEU A 968 -9.41 3.36 -20.57
C LEU A 968 -10.66 2.72 -19.99
N VAL A 969 -10.75 2.58 -18.67
CA VAL A 969 -11.90 1.95 -18.00
C VAL A 969 -13.21 2.76 -18.13
N ARG A 970 -13.20 3.90 -18.82
CA ARG A 970 -14.43 4.64 -19.23
C ARG A 970 -14.84 4.37 -20.67
N THR A 971 -13.91 3.93 -21.49
CA THR A 971 -14.12 3.80 -22.93
C THR A 971 -14.85 2.51 -23.27
N ALA A 972 -15.51 2.52 -24.43
CA ALA A 972 -15.97 1.30 -25.09
C ALA A 972 -14.84 0.60 -25.88
N ASP A 973 -13.59 1.01 -25.67
CA ASP A 973 -12.44 0.31 -26.23
C ASP A 973 -12.42 -1.11 -25.68
N MET A 974 -11.87 -2.03 -26.46
CA MET A 974 -11.74 -3.41 -26.03
C MET A 974 -10.28 -3.76 -25.79
N PHE A 975 -10.07 -4.63 -24.81
CA PHE A 975 -8.79 -5.27 -24.55
C PHE A 975 -8.96 -6.79 -24.62
N TYR A 976 -7.84 -7.51 -24.81
CA TYR A 976 -7.85 -8.93 -25.08
C TYR A 976 -7.05 -9.71 -24.04
N THR A 977 -7.74 -10.63 -23.36
CA THR A 977 -7.17 -11.54 -22.33
C THR A 977 -7.30 -13.01 -22.73
N GLY A 978 -7.47 -13.30 -24.03
CA GLY A 978 -7.92 -14.60 -24.55
C GLY A 978 -9.35 -14.53 -25.10
N GLN A 979 -10.14 -13.61 -24.56
CA GLN A 979 -11.40 -13.14 -25.11
C GLN A 979 -11.41 -11.60 -25.10
N TRP A 980 -12.24 -11.00 -25.96
CA TRP A 980 -12.42 -9.55 -26.00
C TRP A 980 -13.36 -9.09 -24.89
N PHE A 981 -12.88 -8.14 -24.09
CA PHE A 981 -13.66 -7.47 -23.06
C PHE A 981 -13.63 -5.97 -23.29
N LEU A 982 -14.74 -5.30 -22.99
CA LEU A 982 -14.79 -3.85 -22.94
C LEU A 982 -13.95 -3.36 -21.77
N CYS A 983 -13.13 -2.32 -21.96
CA CYS A 983 -12.32 -1.71 -20.91
C CYS A 983 -13.18 -1.24 -19.73
N ARG A 984 -14.37 -0.69 -19.98
CA ARG A 984 -15.35 -0.35 -18.92
C ARG A 984 -15.94 -1.53 -18.15
N GLU A 985 -15.83 -2.74 -18.69
CA GLU A 985 -16.27 -3.98 -18.05
C GLU A 985 -15.10 -4.87 -17.66
N TYR A 986 -13.90 -4.29 -17.46
CA TYR A 986 -12.66 -5.06 -17.31
C TYR A 986 -12.72 -6.14 -16.23
N ARG A 987 -13.47 -5.93 -15.14
CA ARG A 987 -13.64 -6.93 -14.06
C ARG A 987 -14.26 -8.24 -14.55
N LYS A 988 -15.05 -8.22 -15.64
CA LYS A 988 -15.62 -9.44 -16.26
C LYS A 988 -14.55 -10.33 -16.89
N ALA A 989 -13.35 -9.80 -17.15
CA ALA A 989 -12.23 -10.60 -17.64
C ALA A 989 -11.74 -11.63 -16.61
N GLY A 990 -12.10 -11.48 -15.33
CA GLY A 990 -11.71 -12.41 -14.26
C GLY A 990 -10.25 -12.23 -13.82
N ASN A 991 -9.76 -13.18 -13.01
CA ASN A 991 -8.39 -13.23 -12.49
C ASN A 991 -7.95 -11.90 -11.85
N VAL A 992 -6.74 -11.44 -12.19
CA VAL A 992 -6.14 -10.18 -11.75
C VAL A 992 -6.98 -8.95 -12.08
N TYR A 993 -7.84 -8.99 -13.11
CA TYR A 993 -8.69 -7.83 -13.43
C TYR A 993 -9.90 -7.72 -12.49
N ALA A 994 -10.41 -8.83 -11.97
CA ALA A 994 -11.52 -8.82 -11.02
C ALA A 994 -11.09 -8.33 -9.62
N GLU A 995 -9.83 -8.60 -9.26
CA GLU A 995 -9.21 -8.25 -7.98
C GLU A 995 -8.72 -6.80 -7.91
N TRP A 996 -8.78 -6.05 -9.01
CA TRP A 996 -8.36 -4.65 -9.06
C TRP A 996 -9.53 -3.68 -9.12
N SER A 997 -9.46 -2.63 -8.30
CA SER A 997 -10.33 -1.46 -8.37
C SER A 997 -9.59 -0.29 -9.01
N ILE A 998 -9.87 -0.06 -10.30
CA ILE A 998 -9.36 1.09 -11.05
C ILE A 998 -10.45 2.14 -11.08
N THR A 999 -10.25 3.18 -10.29
CA THR A 999 -11.14 4.33 -10.19
C THR A 999 -11.01 5.18 -11.46
N PRO A 1000 -12.06 5.35 -12.27
CA PRO A 1000 -11.90 6.10 -13.50
C PRO A 1000 -11.73 7.60 -13.25
N ASP A 1001 -10.61 8.14 -13.70
CA ASP A 1001 -10.18 9.49 -13.43
C ASP A 1001 -9.52 10.07 -14.69
N ILE A 1002 -9.64 11.38 -14.80
CA ILE A 1002 -9.13 12.23 -15.89
C ILE A 1002 -7.90 13.01 -15.47
N SER A 1003 -7.51 12.90 -14.20
CA SER A 1003 -6.28 13.46 -13.65
C SER A 1003 -5.09 12.67 -14.17
N GLU A 1004 -4.79 12.88 -15.45
CA GLU A 1004 -3.60 12.35 -16.09
C GLU A 1004 -2.40 13.06 -15.47
N LEU A 1005 -1.70 12.36 -14.56
CA LEU A 1005 -0.55 12.91 -13.84
C LEU A 1005 0.46 13.52 -14.83
N PRO A 1006 0.71 14.85 -14.76
CA PRO A 1006 1.67 15.53 -15.62
C PRO A 1006 3.04 14.85 -15.64
N TYR A 1007 3.44 14.26 -14.52
CA TYR A 1007 4.67 13.49 -14.40
C TYR A 1007 4.85 12.41 -15.48
N TRP A 1008 3.83 11.56 -15.70
CA TRP A 1008 3.94 10.46 -16.67
C TRP A 1008 3.86 10.94 -18.11
N LYS A 1009 3.14 12.04 -18.38
CA LYS A 1009 3.14 12.70 -19.69
C LYS A 1009 4.53 13.25 -20.03
N TRP A 1010 5.12 13.99 -19.09
CA TRP A 1010 6.49 14.49 -19.20
C TRP A 1010 7.50 13.36 -19.42
N PHE A 1011 7.42 12.28 -18.64
CA PHE A 1011 8.31 11.13 -18.79
C PHE A 1011 8.27 10.53 -20.20
N VAL A 1012 7.07 10.24 -20.72
CA VAL A 1012 6.92 9.65 -22.06
C VAL A 1012 7.44 10.59 -23.14
N TYR A 1013 7.17 11.89 -23.02
CA TYR A 1013 7.72 12.89 -23.95
C TYR A 1013 9.25 12.95 -23.88
N ARG A 1014 9.81 13.03 -22.67
CA ARG A 1014 11.25 13.18 -22.43
C ARG A 1014 12.06 11.97 -22.91
N PHE A 1015 11.53 10.76 -22.72
CA PHE A 1015 12.20 9.50 -23.04
C PHE A 1015 11.62 8.82 -24.28
N GLN A 1016 10.95 9.55 -25.17
CA GLN A 1016 10.29 8.97 -26.34
C GLN A 1016 11.24 8.11 -27.17
N LYS A 1017 12.43 8.62 -27.50
CA LYS A 1017 13.40 7.88 -28.33
C LYS A 1017 13.82 6.58 -27.65
N ASP A 1018 14.14 6.67 -26.36
CA ASP A 1018 14.52 5.50 -25.55
C ASP A 1018 13.38 4.48 -25.45
N LEU A 1019 12.13 4.94 -25.26
CA LEU A 1019 10.94 4.09 -25.26
C LEU A 1019 10.71 3.42 -26.62
N ASN A 1020 10.90 4.16 -27.71
CA ASN A 1020 10.74 3.62 -29.05
C ASN A 1020 11.78 2.54 -29.36
N GLU A 1021 13.04 2.76 -28.96
CA GLU A 1021 14.11 1.79 -29.09
C GLU A 1021 13.88 0.57 -28.18
N TYR A 1022 13.45 0.80 -26.93
CA TYR A 1022 13.23 -0.26 -25.94
C TYR A 1022 12.10 -1.20 -26.33
N PHE A 1023 10.98 -0.67 -26.83
CA PHE A 1023 9.83 -1.48 -27.24
C PHE A 1023 9.85 -1.87 -28.73
N GLY A 1024 10.71 -1.24 -29.54
CA GLY A 1024 10.70 -1.37 -30.99
C GLY A 1024 9.40 -0.86 -31.65
N LYS A 1025 8.75 0.12 -31.03
CA LYS A 1025 7.38 0.58 -31.36
C LYS A 1025 7.24 2.08 -31.12
N THR A 1026 6.32 2.76 -31.80
CA THR A 1026 6.08 4.20 -31.59
C THR A 1026 4.75 4.46 -30.89
N PHE A 1027 4.57 5.57 -30.17
CA PHE A 1027 3.24 5.87 -29.59
C PHE A 1027 2.22 6.25 -30.68
N HIS A 1028 1.00 5.72 -30.57
CA HIS A 1028 -0.08 6.00 -31.50
C HIS A 1028 -0.43 7.49 -31.51
N MET A 1029 -0.64 8.09 -32.69
CA MET A 1029 -0.93 9.53 -32.84
C MET A 1029 0.12 10.42 -32.18
N TRP A 1030 1.40 10.01 -32.22
CA TRP A 1030 2.49 10.73 -31.58
C TRP A 1030 2.50 12.22 -31.92
N ASP A 1031 2.36 12.59 -33.20
CA ASP A 1031 2.40 13.99 -33.62
C ASP A 1031 1.38 14.88 -32.89
N LYS A 1032 0.22 14.31 -32.50
CA LYS A 1032 -0.82 15.03 -31.73
C LYS A 1032 -0.52 15.04 -30.23
N ILE A 1033 -0.01 13.92 -29.71
CA ILE A 1033 0.33 13.76 -28.30
C ILE A 1033 1.53 14.63 -27.94
N SER A 1034 2.52 14.71 -28.83
CA SER A 1034 3.75 15.47 -28.62
C SER A 1034 3.46 16.96 -28.44
N ASP A 1035 2.52 17.53 -29.19
CA ASP A 1035 2.16 18.94 -29.10
C ASP A 1035 1.54 19.30 -27.73
N GLU A 1036 0.76 18.37 -27.16
CA GLU A 1036 0.16 18.54 -25.84
C GLU A 1036 1.18 18.25 -24.72
N TRP A 1037 1.93 17.15 -24.83
CA TRP A 1037 2.77 16.66 -23.72
C TRP A 1037 4.11 17.40 -23.60
N ASN A 1038 4.58 18.05 -24.68
CA ASN A 1038 5.75 18.96 -24.64
C ASN A 1038 5.54 20.17 -23.71
N GLN A 1039 4.29 20.49 -23.37
CA GLN A 1039 3.98 21.66 -22.54
C GLN A 1039 4.37 21.46 -21.07
N TYR A 1040 4.56 20.21 -20.63
CA TYR A 1040 4.93 19.92 -19.24
C TYR A 1040 6.44 20.01 -19.05
N SER A 1041 6.88 20.95 -18.21
CA SER A 1041 8.28 21.04 -17.79
C SER A 1041 8.61 19.98 -16.72
N LYS A 1042 9.91 19.73 -16.51
CA LYS A 1042 10.37 18.85 -15.43
C LYS A 1042 9.92 19.36 -14.05
N GLU A 1043 10.01 20.67 -13.84
CA GLU A 1043 9.58 21.31 -12.59
C GLU A 1043 8.10 21.11 -12.35
N GLN A 1044 7.25 21.28 -13.38
CA GLN A 1044 5.82 21.01 -13.30
C GLN A 1044 5.52 19.53 -13.05
N ALA A 1045 6.30 18.62 -13.65
CA ALA A 1045 6.20 17.19 -13.38
C ALA A 1045 6.51 16.87 -11.91
N ILE A 1046 7.59 17.43 -11.34
CA ILE A 1046 7.95 17.23 -9.93
C ILE A 1046 6.92 17.86 -8.99
N GLU A 1047 6.49 19.10 -9.25
CA GLU A 1047 5.43 19.77 -8.48
C GLU A 1047 4.10 19.00 -8.53
N SER A 1048 3.83 18.30 -9.63
CA SER A 1048 2.66 17.43 -9.71
C SER A 1048 2.73 16.25 -8.75
N LEU A 1049 3.91 15.85 -8.26
CA LEU A 1049 3.99 14.84 -7.20
C LEU A 1049 3.57 15.42 -5.83
N ASP A 1050 3.88 16.70 -5.56
CA ASP A 1050 3.51 17.38 -4.30
C ASP A 1050 2.01 17.64 -4.16
N LYS A 1051 1.31 17.81 -5.28
CA LYS A 1051 -0.15 18.05 -5.29
C LYS A 1051 -0.96 16.79 -5.01
N TYR A 1052 -0.35 15.62 -5.16
CA TYR A 1052 -1.04 14.33 -5.13
C TYR A 1052 -0.56 13.41 -4.00
N ILE A 1053 0.71 13.51 -3.55
CA ILE A 1053 1.32 12.74 -2.43
C ILE A 1053 1.77 13.68 -1.31
#